data_AF-A0A9W7GNB8-F1
#
_entry.id   AF-A0A9W7GNB8-F1
#
_cell.length_a   1.000
_cell.length_b   1.000
_cell.length_c   1.000
_cell.angle_alpha   90.00
_cell.angle_beta   90.00
_cell.angle_gamma   90.00
#
_symmetry.space_group_name_H-M   'P 1'
#
loop_
_entity.id
_entity.type
_entity.pdbx_description
1 polymer ?
#
loop_
_entity_poly.entity_id
_entity_poly.type
_entity_poly.pdbx_seq_one_letter_code
_entity_poly.pdbx_strand_id
1 'polypeptide(L)'
;MVYGRVLRPTGELSTPMRLGHTSDQKGSVTWADLTLPEGEGGGVLLVEVTTAVSGQSTDKGFFVRPSRRTRQWGRAELNGKKSATFYLAETGQYSVEFASPEFWRTEAALSFDSLMLFVNPKLSIPSNAKIIGDDSTAVSEDLGPNEVYVFAADYQYDWGADHVFKVHDNTQIYFEPGAHVKARIVQTEKKVDNVLISGYGVLDTHYDLEPDLVGISDDNTHQSIGIYGKNIRVHGVTIINTNPKCDVWGYCLNINANWSPIGDLADPFGADELQNQALPAPSYKPRKAHCQEKNMDDSPNTDFQNCPTSHDDGQKVTFVKCMTWQMGQDGINAGRHGIVDNSFVRVIDDAIKPWDSNGLYTNVTIWQQTLGWPINFGWWNWNQPDENTRLEDIYVIHNHNWKSSADWPETQSGQCTIGAIYGSGAVKKGYQLKNIFVETAASCALGLEISKTAYSRHPTSEGCVGSMVDFEIDGIFFDENFKSGTGYANFISGEANPYPACTGELSGKVENLKIASNVAGKALTESDFVLPAGSTVTGLELTRAKDPHTVGSWKKFDGKNAYVGSGATFDIDDAGVAVTALEQCKERCHSDLSCDCVVYDSQNKLCWKRRGCVATSFDDDASYDAYVQQDEEDGASEGGEDDGSGVVVVDDSEGGEKPIPWGMPLGVGIGGSVLIGAVAAFWKRRASGRQGLLG
;
A
#
# COMPACT_ATOMS: atom_id res chain seq x y z
N MET A 1 -7.25 21.76 9.96
CA MET A 1 -8.03 20.74 9.23
C MET A 1 -7.90 21.04 7.75
N VAL A 2 -7.81 20.00 6.93
CA VAL A 2 -7.96 20.10 5.48
C VAL A 2 -9.41 19.73 5.16
N TYR A 3 -10.11 20.57 4.40
CA TYR A 3 -11.48 20.33 3.96
C TYR A 3 -11.46 19.93 2.49
N GLY A 4 -12.17 18.86 2.13
CA GLY A 4 -12.45 18.49 0.73
C GLY A 4 -13.92 18.71 0.40
N ARG A 5 -14.22 19.32 -0.74
CA ARG A 5 -15.56 19.37 -1.31
C ARG A 5 -15.53 18.71 -2.68
N VAL A 6 -16.24 17.59 -2.82
CA VAL A 6 -16.45 16.97 -4.14
C VAL A 6 -17.70 17.59 -4.74
N LEU A 7 -17.59 18.16 -5.94
CA LEU A 7 -18.67 18.96 -6.52
C LEU A 7 -19.88 18.09 -6.94
N ARG A 8 -19.71 16.77 -7.17
CA ARG A 8 -20.69 15.64 -7.22
C ARG A 8 -19.89 14.31 -7.22
N PRO A 9 -20.26 13.18 -6.56
CA PRO A 9 -21.38 12.86 -5.67
C PRO A 9 -21.00 12.89 -4.16
N THR A 10 -21.92 12.47 -3.29
CA THR A 10 -21.90 12.51 -1.82
C THR A 10 -20.72 11.74 -1.21
N GLY A 11 -19.65 12.43 -0.83
CA GLY A 11 -18.63 11.92 0.08
C GLY A 11 -18.75 12.62 1.44
N GLU A 12 -18.76 11.86 2.53
CA GLU A 12 -18.63 12.41 3.88
C GLU A 12 -17.15 12.46 4.25
N LEU A 13 -16.71 13.59 4.82
CA LEU A 13 -15.35 13.72 5.35
C LEU A 13 -15.30 13.07 6.74
N SER A 14 -14.26 12.27 6.99
CA SER A 14 -13.99 11.80 8.34
C SER A 14 -13.56 12.95 9.25
N THR A 15 -13.78 12.78 10.56
CA THR A 15 -13.24 13.72 11.55
C THR A 15 -11.71 13.52 11.63
N PRO A 16 -10.89 14.58 11.64
CA PRO A 16 -9.44 14.45 11.76
C PRO A 16 -9.04 13.64 12.99
N MET A 17 -8.26 12.60 12.80
CA MET A 17 -7.82 11.72 13.87
C MET A 17 -6.41 12.07 14.32
N ARG A 18 -6.24 12.33 15.62
CA ARG A 18 -4.94 12.61 16.26
C ARG A 18 -4.75 11.64 17.41
N LEU A 19 -3.67 10.88 17.38
CA LEU A 19 -3.26 10.00 18.47
C LEU A 19 -1.84 10.40 18.90
N GLY A 20 -1.69 10.74 20.18
CA GLY A 20 -0.50 11.42 20.71
C GLY A 20 0.53 10.52 21.38
N HIS A 21 0.62 9.23 21.02
CA HIS A 21 1.29 8.24 21.88
C HIS A 21 2.60 7.62 21.36
N THR A 22 3.04 7.92 20.14
CA THR A 22 4.48 7.86 19.84
C THR A 22 5.01 9.28 19.98
N SER A 23 5.96 9.52 20.90
CA SER A 23 6.32 10.87 21.41
C SER A 23 6.63 11.91 20.33
N ASP A 24 6.91 11.45 19.12
CA ASP A 24 7.44 12.24 18.03
C ASP A 24 6.47 12.40 16.85
N GLN A 25 5.42 11.58 16.75
CA GLN A 25 4.39 11.74 15.71
C GLN A 25 3.21 12.55 16.24
N LYS A 26 3.00 13.71 15.62
CA LYS A 26 1.96 14.68 16.04
C LYS A 26 1.00 15.01 14.91
N GLY A 27 1.20 14.40 13.75
CA GLY A 27 0.35 14.55 12.58
C GLY A 27 -1.03 13.97 12.80
N SER A 28 -1.99 14.45 12.01
CA SER A 28 -3.31 13.83 11.90
C SER A 28 -3.49 13.18 10.54
N VAL A 29 -4.37 12.20 10.47
CA VAL A 29 -4.89 11.69 9.19
C VAL A 29 -6.36 12.02 9.13
N THR A 30 -6.74 12.74 8.07
CA THR A 30 -8.13 12.95 7.66
C THR A 30 -8.35 12.19 6.37
N TRP A 31 -9.54 11.63 6.14
CA TRP A 31 -9.81 10.96 4.88
C TRP A 31 -11.24 11.18 4.38
N ALA A 32 -11.46 10.86 3.11
CA ALA A 32 -12.77 10.77 2.50
C ALA A 32 -12.87 9.47 1.70
N ASP A 33 -13.94 8.71 1.93
CA ASP A 33 -14.32 7.58 1.07
C ASP A 33 -15.22 8.11 -0.05
N LEU A 34 -14.73 7.99 -1.29
CA LEU A 34 -15.37 8.46 -2.51
C LEU A 34 -15.73 7.27 -3.38
N THR A 35 -16.86 7.35 -4.09
CA THR A 35 -17.21 6.35 -5.11
C THR A 35 -16.98 6.93 -6.48
N LEU A 36 -16.18 6.25 -7.31
CA LEU A 36 -16.00 6.64 -8.70
C LEU A 36 -17.33 6.45 -9.45
N PRO A 37 -17.87 7.47 -10.14
CA PRO A 37 -19.11 7.32 -10.90
C PRO A 37 -18.97 6.28 -12.01
N GLU A 38 -19.99 5.45 -12.23
CA GLU A 38 -20.04 4.55 -13.39
C GLU A 38 -20.72 5.26 -14.57
N GLY A 39 -20.14 5.20 -15.77
CA GLY A 39 -20.71 5.81 -16.98
C GLY A 39 -19.98 5.40 -18.27
N GLU A 40 -20.65 5.55 -19.42
CA GLU A 40 -20.04 5.39 -20.75
C GLU A 40 -18.90 6.41 -20.90
N GLY A 41 -17.65 5.93 -20.92
CA GLY A 41 -16.43 6.77 -20.98
C GLY A 41 -15.57 6.78 -19.72
N GLY A 42 -15.98 6.08 -18.64
CA GLY A 42 -15.25 6.08 -17.37
C GLY A 42 -15.66 7.26 -16.47
N GLY A 43 -15.73 7.01 -15.16
CA GLY A 43 -16.04 8.06 -14.19
C GLY A 43 -14.87 9.00 -13.99
N VAL A 44 -15.14 10.30 -13.88
CA VAL A 44 -14.15 11.30 -13.44
C VAL A 44 -14.73 12.09 -12.27
N LEU A 45 -13.93 12.30 -11.23
CA LEU A 45 -14.24 13.16 -10.10
C LEU A 45 -13.50 14.49 -10.27
N LEU A 46 -14.23 15.60 -10.19
CA LEU A 46 -13.65 16.91 -9.96
C LEU A 46 -13.58 17.16 -8.45
N VAL A 47 -12.35 17.26 -7.94
CA VAL A 47 -12.07 17.40 -6.51
C VAL A 47 -11.58 18.81 -6.23
N GLU A 48 -12.23 19.49 -5.28
CA GLU A 48 -11.76 20.76 -4.72
C GLU A 48 -11.32 20.53 -3.27
N VAL A 49 -10.10 20.93 -2.93
CA VAL A 49 -9.54 20.80 -1.57
C VAL A 49 -9.05 22.14 -1.06
N THR A 50 -9.27 22.42 0.23
CA THR A 50 -8.79 23.62 0.90
C THR A 50 -8.15 23.28 2.24
N THR A 51 -6.92 23.75 2.50
CA THR A 51 -6.25 23.57 3.80
C THR A 51 -6.42 24.80 4.71
N ALA A 52 -6.80 24.56 5.97
CA ALA A 52 -6.71 25.55 7.05
C ALA A 52 -5.51 25.30 7.97
N VAL A 53 -4.64 24.33 7.65
CA VAL A 53 -3.47 23.99 8.47
C VAL A 53 -2.39 25.06 8.29
N SER A 54 -1.77 25.47 9.41
CA SER A 54 -0.66 26.44 9.38
C SER A 54 0.57 25.81 8.71
N GLY A 55 1.32 26.59 7.92
CA GLY A 55 2.53 26.12 7.24
C GLY A 55 2.31 25.31 5.96
N GLN A 56 1.15 24.67 5.79
CA GLN A 56 0.72 23.99 4.57
C GLN A 56 0.22 24.99 3.52
N SER A 57 0.76 24.98 2.30
CA SER A 57 0.42 25.98 1.27
C SER A 57 0.73 25.45 -0.13
N THR A 58 -0.06 25.84 -1.13
CA THR A 58 0.21 25.57 -2.56
C THR A 58 1.41 26.35 -3.10
N ASP A 59 1.85 27.39 -2.37
CA ASP A 59 3.09 28.14 -2.68
C ASP A 59 4.33 27.27 -2.53
N LYS A 60 4.26 26.19 -1.75
CA LYS A 60 5.39 25.29 -1.49
C LYS A 60 5.38 24.05 -2.40
N GLY A 61 4.37 23.92 -3.26
CA GLY A 61 4.07 22.70 -4.02
C GLY A 61 2.69 22.16 -3.68
N PHE A 62 2.12 21.41 -4.62
CA PHE A 62 0.85 20.73 -4.46
C PHE A 62 0.94 19.34 -5.10
N PHE A 63 0.78 18.31 -4.29
CA PHE A 63 0.94 16.92 -4.72
C PHE A 63 -0.34 16.14 -4.47
N VAL A 64 -0.68 15.26 -5.40
CA VAL A 64 -1.66 14.19 -5.19
C VAL A 64 -0.94 12.88 -5.46
N ARG A 65 -0.60 12.15 -4.40
CA ARG A 65 0.20 10.91 -4.48
C ARG A 65 -0.70 9.68 -4.50
N PRO A 66 -0.34 8.56 -5.15
CA PRO A 66 0.90 8.36 -5.91
C PRO A 66 0.95 9.20 -7.18
N SER A 67 2.00 10.01 -7.33
CA SER A 67 2.15 10.94 -8.44
C SER A 67 2.22 10.22 -9.78
N ARG A 68 2.77 9.02 -9.82
CA ARG A 68 2.80 8.16 -11.02
C ARG A 68 1.43 7.77 -11.56
N ARG A 69 0.42 7.73 -10.70
CA ARG A 69 -0.98 7.49 -11.09
C ARG A 69 -1.70 8.77 -11.48
N THR A 70 -1.36 9.89 -10.85
CA THR A 70 -2.13 11.13 -10.95
C THR A 70 -1.62 12.09 -12.01
N ARG A 71 -0.33 12.04 -12.36
CA ARG A 71 0.31 12.94 -13.32
C ARG A 71 -0.25 12.85 -14.75
N GLN A 72 -0.91 11.75 -15.10
CA GLN A 72 -1.59 11.57 -16.38
C GLN A 72 -2.95 12.30 -16.44
N TRP A 73 -3.49 12.79 -15.32
CA TRP A 73 -4.81 13.44 -15.28
C TRP A 73 -4.76 14.97 -15.48
N GLY A 74 -3.62 15.47 -15.97
CA GLY A 74 -3.37 16.89 -16.17
C GLY A 74 -2.92 17.60 -14.89
N ARG A 75 -3.06 18.93 -14.88
CA ARG A 75 -2.55 19.80 -13.81
C ARG A 75 -3.65 20.22 -12.86
N ALA A 76 -3.27 20.56 -11.63
CA ALA A 76 -4.18 21.14 -10.66
C ALA A 76 -4.38 22.65 -10.94
N GLU A 77 -5.63 23.10 -10.91
CA GLU A 77 -5.95 24.52 -10.87
C GLU A 77 -5.82 25.03 -9.43
N LEU A 78 -4.93 26.00 -9.20
CA LEU A 78 -4.67 26.52 -7.86
C LEU A 78 -5.47 27.79 -7.60
N ASN A 79 -6.33 27.73 -6.59
CA ASN A 79 -7.21 28.82 -6.18
C ASN A 79 -6.61 29.54 -4.96
N GLY A 80 -5.51 30.25 -5.20
CA GLY A 80 -4.72 30.92 -4.17
C GLY A 80 -3.82 29.97 -3.39
N LYS A 81 -3.41 30.38 -2.17
CA LYS A 81 -2.37 29.69 -1.37
C LYS A 81 -2.85 28.43 -0.65
N LYS A 82 -4.17 28.24 -0.59
CA LYS A 82 -4.81 27.29 0.34
C LYS A 82 -5.80 26.37 -0.34
N SER A 83 -6.09 26.55 -1.62
CA SER A 83 -7.07 25.75 -2.34
C SER A 83 -6.53 25.28 -3.69
N ALA A 84 -6.95 24.08 -4.09
CA ALA A 84 -6.61 23.46 -5.36
C ALA A 84 -7.79 22.64 -5.88
N THR A 85 -7.92 22.57 -7.21
CA THR A 85 -8.92 21.79 -7.93
C THR A 85 -8.21 20.86 -8.91
N PHE A 86 -8.58 19.58 -8.97
CA PHE A 86 -7.96 18.59 -9.86
C PHE A 86 -8.94 17.44 -10.17
N TYR A 87 -8.55 16.58 -11.11
CA TYR A 87 -9.35 15.43 -11.53
C TYR A 87 -8.79 14.11 -10.97
N LEU A 88 -9.69 13.18 -10.66
CA LEU A 88 -9.37 11.77 -10.40
C LEU A 88 -10.21 10.91 -11.36
N ALA A 89 -9.56 10.14 -12.22
CA ALA A 89 -10.23 9.34 -13.26
C ALA A 89 -10.23 7.83 -12.98
N GLU A 90 -9.59 7.40 -11.90
CA GLU A 90 -9.43 5.98 -11.56
C GLU A 90 -9.68 5.73 -10.07
N THR A 91 -10.09 4.50 -9.76
CA THR A 91 -10.10 4.02 -8.38
C THR A 91 -8.69 3.89 -7.84
N GLY A 92 -8.50 4.14 -6.54
CA GLY A 92 -7.19 4.13 -5.91
C GLY A 92 -7.17 4.87 -4.58
N GLN A 93 -6.00 4.88 -3.96
CA GLN A 93 -5.79 5.43 -2.63
C GLN A 93 -4.80 6.57 -2.71
N TYR A 94 -5.28 7.81 -2.50
CA TYR A 94 -4.51 9.02 -2.80
C TYR A 94 -4.24 9.88 -1.57
N SER A 95 -3.06 10.48 -1.48
CA SER A 95 -2.75 11.53 -0.49
C SER A 95 -2.72 12.90 -1.15
N VAL A 96 -3.38 13.89 -0.55
CA VAL A 96 -3.38 15.28 -1.02
C VAL A 96 -2.51 16.13 -0.08
N GLU A 97 -1.49 16.76 -0.64
CA GLU A 97 -0.42 17.38 0.12
C GLU A 97 -0.17 18.83 -0.30
N PHE A 98 -0.21 19.72 0.69
CA PHE A 98 0.16 21.14 0.57
C PHE A 98 1.54 21.37 1.19
N ALA A 99 2.55 20.70 0.65
CA ALA A 99 3.93 20.70 1.16
C ALA A 99 4.94 20.67 0.01
N SER A 100 6.19 21.06 0.30
CA SER A 100 7.28 20.87 -0.66
C SER A 100 7.90 19.48 -0.53
N PRO A 101 8.62 18.97 -1.55
CA PRO A 101 9.38 17.73 -1.41
C PRO A 101 10.38 17.75 -0.25
N GLU A 102 11.05 18.88 -0.04
CA GLU A 102 12.07 19.04 1.00
C GLU A 102 11.49 18.93 2.41
N PHE A 103 10.21 19.27 2.60
CA PHE A 103 9.53 19.13 3.89
C PHE A 103 9.61 17.69 4.41
N TRP A 104 9.48 16.70 3.53
CA TRP A 104 9.49 15.27 3.85
C TRP A 104 10.86 14.74 4.33
N ARG A 105 11.92 15.55 4.21
CA ARG A 105 13.25 15.24 4.76
C ARG A 105 13.45 15.75 6.18
N THR A 106 12.52 16.53 6.71
CA THR A 106 12.64 17.19 8.02
C THR A 106 11.85 16.44 9.08
N GLU A 107 12.20 16.61 10.36
CA GLU A 107 11.40 16.07 11.47
C GLU A 107 9.98 16.65 11.52
N ALA A 108 9.74 17.79 10.90
CA ALA A 108 8.40 18.38 10.81
C ALA A 108 7.41 17.48 10.04
N ALA A 109 7.91 16.58 9.18
CA ALA A 109 7.09 15.59 8.47
C ALA A 109 6.33 14.65 9.42
N LEU A 110 6.87 14.36 10.60
CA LEU A 110 6.22 13.54 11.63
C LEU A 110 4.98 14.23 12.24
N SER A 111 4.85 15.54 12.01
CA SER A 111 3.74 16.36 12.49
C SER A 111 2.79 16.78 11.37
N PHE A 112 2.86 16.15 10.20
CA PHE A 112 2.04 16.53 9.04
C PHE A 112 0.57 16.14 9.23
N ASP A 113 -0.35 17.09 9.02
CA ASP A 113 -1.79 16.83 8.93
C ASP A 113 -2.15 16.41 7.50
N SER A 114 -2.41 15.13 7.26
CA SER A 114 -2.70 14.60 5.92
C SER A 114 -4.19 14.57 5.58
N LEU A 115 -4.48 14.64 4.28
CA LEU A 115 -5.78 14.31 3.71
C LEU A 115 -5.61 13.12 2.75
N MET A 116 -6.32 12.04 3.01
CA MET A 116 -6.41 10.89 2.12
C MET A 116 -7.74 10.90 1.36
N LEU A 117 -7.72 10.51 0.09
CA LEU A 117 -8.90 10.31 -0.74
C LEU A 117 -8.91 8.84 -1.17
N PHE A 118 -9.87 8.08 -0.67
CA PHE A 118 -10.06 6.67 -1.00
C PHE A 118 -11.14 6.58 -2.07
N VAL A 119 -10.72 6.49 -3.34
CA VAL A 119 -11.63 6.42 -4.48
C VAL A 119 -11.91 4.96 -4.79
N ASN A 120 -13.09 4.51 -4.38
CA ASN A 120 -13.49 3.11 -4.44
C ASN A 120 -14.49 2.87 -5.59
N PRO A 121 -14.62 1.63 -6.09
CA PRO A 121 -15.69 1.27 -7.00
C PRO A 121 -17.06 1.37 -6.31
N LYS A 122 -18.14 1.34 -7.07
CA LYS A 122 -19.47 1.21 -6.49
C LYS A 122 -19.64 -0.17 -5.85
N LEU A 123 -20.21 -0.20 -4.65
CA LEU A 123 -20.48 -1.43 -3.93
C LEU A 123 -22.00 -1.63 -3.77
N SER A 124 -22.47 -2.87 -3.93
CA SER A 124 -23.86 -3.22 -3.71
C SER A 124 -24.10 -3.63 -2.26
N ILE A 125 -25.12 -3.06 -1.62
CA ILE A 125 -25.57 -3.46 -0.29
C ILE A 125 -26.30 -4.82 -0.41
N PRO A 126 -25.99 -5.82 0.44
CA PRO A 126 -26.74 -7.07 0.47
C PRO A 126 -28.21 -6.82 0.84
N SER A 127 -29.15 -7.39 0.07
CA SER A 127 -30.59 -7.10 0.22
C SER A 127 -31.29 -7.87 1.34
N ASN A 128 -30.65 -8.87 1.93
CA ASN A 128 -31.19 -9.76 2.97
C ASN A 128 -30.35 -9.74 4.27
N ALA A 129 -29.58 -8.67 4.51
CA ALA A 129 -28.72 -8.56 5.68
C ALA A 129 -29.51 -8.33 6.98
N LYS A 130 -29.09 -8.99 8.06
CA LYS A 130 -29.54 -8.73 9.44
C LYS A 130 -28.75 -7.55 10.00
N ILE A 131 -29.45 -6.54 10.51
CA ILE A 131 -28.80 -5.42 11.20
C ILE A 131 -28.25 -5.93 12.55
N ILE A 132 -26.97 -5.67 12.80
CA ILE A 132 -26.37 -5.87 14.13
C ILE A 132 -26.78 -4.68 15.01
N GLY A 133 -27.28 -4.95 16.23
CA GLY A 133 -27.63 -3.91 17.19
C GLY A 133 -26.41 -3.40 17.97
N ASP A 134 -26.49 -2.19 18.50
CA ASP A 134 -25.48 -1.59 19.40
C ASP A 134 -25.79 -1.79 20.89
N ASP A 135 -26.82 -2.58 21.22
CA ASP A 135 -27.32 -2.81 22.58
C ASP A 135 -26.80 -4.12 23.22
N SER A 136 -25.92 -4.83 22.53
CA SER A 136 -25.29 -6.05 23.05
C SER A 136 -24.55 -5.79 24.34
N THR A 137 -24.63 -6.74 25.27
CA THR A 137 -23.88 -6.74 26.54
C THR A 137 -22.89 -7.88 26.62
N ALA A 138 -22.82 -8.70 25.57
CA ALA A 138 -21.83 -9.77 25.46
C ALA A 138 -20.47 -9.14 25.15
N VAL A 139 -19.39 -9.75 25.64
CA VAL A 139 -18.01 -9.38 25.26
C VAL A 139 -17.62 -9.94 23.89
N SER A 140 -18.36 -10.96 23.41
CA SER A 140 -18.19 -11.52 22.08
C SER A 140 -19.52 -11.97 21.51
N GLU A 141 -19.69 -11.82 20.20
CA GLU A 141 -20.86 -12.26 19.46
C GLU A 141 -20.49 -13.33 18.44
N ASP A 142 -21.26 -14.41 18.44
CA ASP A 142 -21.17 -15.47 17.46
C ASP A 142 -22.17 -15.20 16.33
N LEU A 143 -21.66 -15.00 15.11
CA LEU A 143 -22.47 -14.65 13.95
C LEU A 143 -23.07 -15.86 13.23
N GLY A 144 -22.72 -17.09 13.61
CA GLY A 144 -23.23 -18.32 12.98
C GLY A 144 -22.92 -18.47 11.47
N PRO A 145 -23.11 -19.68 10.92
CA PRO A 145 -22.82 -19.98 9.52
C PRO A 145 -23.95 -19.58 8.56
N ASN A 146 -23.62 -19.25 7.32
CA ASN A 146 -24.56 -18.92 6.23
C ASN A 146 -25.43 -17.68 6.48
N GLU A 147 -24.91 -16.73 7.24
CA GLU A 147 -25.64 -15.54 7.65
C GLU A 147 -25.02 -14.28 7.03
N VAL A 148 -25.87 -13.29 6.76
CA VAL A 148 -25.47 -12.00 6.19
C VAL A 148 -25.84 -10.91 7.19
N TYR A 149 -24.85 -10.12 7.59
CA TYR A 149 -24.99 -9.06 8.57
C TYR A 149 -24.66 -7.69 7.98
N VAL A 150 -25.28 -6.66 8.54
CA VAL A 150 -24.97 -5.26 8.24
C VAL A 150 -24.74 -4.46 9.51
N PHE A 151 -23.63 -3.75 9.56
CA PHE A 151 -23.42 -2.61 10.45
C PHE A 151 -23.98 -1.37 9.73
N ALA A 152 -25.21 -1.00 10.09
CA ALA A 152 -25.89 0.17 9.54
C ALA A 152 -25.33 1.48 10.11
N ALA A 153 -25.30 2.54 9.30
CA ALA A 153 -24.66 3.82 9.66
C ALA A 153 -25.41 4.60 10.76
N ASP A 154 -26.68 4.28 11.00
CA ASP A 154 -27.54 4.97 11.98
C ASP A 154 -27.30 4.55 13.45
N TYR A 155 -26.38 3.62 13.71
CA TYR A 155 -26.10 3.06 15.05
C TYR A 155 -24.75 3.53 15.61
N GLN A 156 -24.56 3.40 16.93
CA GLN A 156 -23.32 3.77 17.62
C GLN A 156 -22.67 2.51 18.22
N TYR A 157 -21.85 1.84 17.44
CA TYR A 157 -21.19 0.58 17.82
C TYR A 157 -19.98 0.82 18.73
N ASP A 158 -20.26 1.17 19.99
CA ASP A 158 -19.26 1.37 21.03
C ASP A 158 -19.70 0.70 22.34
N TRP A 159 -19.11 -0.45 22.64
CA TRP A 159 -19.43 -1.26 23.82
C TRP A 159 -18.61 -0.90 25.06
N GLY A 160 -17.70 0.08 24.98
CA GLY A 160 -16.86 0.47 26.12
C GLY A 160 -15.75 -0.52 26.49
N ALA A 161 -15.53 -1.56 25.68
CA ALA A 161 -14.56 -2.64 25.90
C ALA A 161 -14.16 -3.31 24.57
N ASP A 162 -13.15 -4.19 24.60
CA ASP A 162 -12.80 -5.05 23.46
C ASP A 162 -13.98 -5.99 23.13
N HIS A 163 -14.69 -5.67 22.05
CA HIS A 163 -15.84 -6.44 21.58
C HIS A 163 -15.43 -7.27 20.37
N VAL A 164 -15.76 -8.56 20.37
CA VAL A 164 -15.26 -9.50 19.37
C VAL A 164 -16.40 -10.17 18.61
N PHE A 165 -16.41 -10.04 17.28
CA PHE A 165 -17.32 -10.78 16.41
C PHE A 165 -16.66 -12.02 15.84
N LYS A 166 -17.32 -13.19 15.97
CA LYS A 166 -16.83 -14.47 15.46
C LYS A 166 -17.55 -14.88 14.19
N VAL A 167 -16.78 -15.08 13.13
CA VAL A 167 -17.29 -15.54 11.83
C VAL A 167 -17.24 -17.06 11.70
N HIS A 168 -18.11 -17.60 10.84
CA HIS A 168 -18.22 -19.01 10.48
C HIS A 168 -18.20 -19.18 8.95
N ASP A 169 -18.35 -20.42 8.49
CA ASP A 169 -18.54 -20.72 7.07
C ASP A 169 -19.68 -19.90 6.45
N ASN A 170 -19.39 -19.31 5.29
CA ASN A 170 -20.31 -18.50 4.49
C ASN A 170 -20.89 -17.28 5.22
N THR A 171 -20.27 -16.82 6.31
CA THR A 171 -20.65 -15.56 6.96
C THR A 171 -20.30 -14.36 6.06
N GLN A 172 -21.23 -13.43 5.91
CA GLN A 172 -20.99 -12.15 5.24
C GLN A 172 -21.27 -10.99 6.19
N ILE A 173 -20.38 -10.01 6.21
CA ILE A 173 -20.50 -8.78 6.99
C ILE A 173 -20.39 -7.61 6.03
N TYR A 174 -21.33 -6.68 6.13
CA TYR A 174 -21.33 -5.44 5.37
C TYR A 174 -21.29 -4.22 6.29
N PHE A 175 -20.36 -3.30 6.05
CA PHE A 175 -20.24 -2.02 6.73
C PHE A 175 -20.83 -0.92 5.84
N GLU A 176 -21.98 -0.35 6.23
CA GLU A 176 -22.51 0.80 5.50
C GLU A 176 -21.53 1.98 5.51
N PRO A 177 -21.45 2.78 4.43
CA PRO A 177 -20.74 4.06 4.47
C PRO A 177 -21.24 4.90 5.65
N GLY A 178 -20.33 5.35 6.52
CA GLY A 178 -20.64 6.08 7.74
C GLY A 178 -20.76 5.23 9.01
N ALA A 179 -20.86 3.90 8.89
CA ALA A 179 -20.77 3.02 10.05
C ALA A 179 -19.35 3.07 10.67
N HIS A 180 -19.27 3.20 11.99
CA HIS A 180 -18.02 3.16 12.74
C HIS A 180 -18.18 2.15 13.89
N VAL A 181 -17.45 1.04 13.80
CA VAL A 181 -17.56 -0.12 14.68
C VAL A 181 -16.30 -0.26 15.52
N LYS A 182 -16.41 -0.09 16.84
CA LYS A 182 -15.32 -0.34 17.77
C LYS A 182 -15.30 -1.80 18.21
N ALA A 183 -14.62 -2.65 17.45
CA ALA A 183 -14.59 -4.09 17.67
C ALA A 183 -13.39 -4.74 16.96
N ARG A 184 -13.29 -6.06 17.11
CA ARG A 184 -12.46 -6.96 16.28
C ARG A 184 -13.34 -7.98 15.58
N ILE A 185 -12.85 -8.51 14.46
CA ILE A 185 -13.47 -9.64 13.76
C ILE A 185 -12.48 -10.80 13.72
N VAL A 186 -12.86 -11.92 14.30
CA VAL A 186 -12.04 -13.12 14.34
C VAL A 186 -12.85 -14.33 13.89
N GLN A 187 -12.19 -15.44 13.61
CA GLN A 187 -12.87 -16.72 13.39
C GLN A 187 -13.30 -17.39 14.71
N THR A 188 -14.12 -18.43 14.60
CA THR A 188 -14.29 -19.42 15.69
C THR A 188 -13.03 -20.27 15.91
N GLU A 189 -13.08 -21.18 16.88
CA GLU A 189 -12.06 -22.23 17.17
C GLU A 189 -11.70 -23.15 15.97
N LYS A 190 -12.33 -22.95 14.81
CA LYS A 190 -12.12 -23.71 13.58
C LYS A 190 -11.92 -22.77 12.42
N LYS A 191 -11.15 -23.26 11.44
CA LYS A 191 -11.06 -22.63 10.12
C LYS A 191 -12.43 -22.46 9.49
N VAL A 192 -12.55 -21.39 8.71
CA VAL A 192 -13.80 -21.01 8.05
C VAL A 192 -13.64 -20.93 6.53
N ASP A 193 -14.70 -21.26 5.81
CA ASP A 193 -14.74 -21.16 4.36
C ASP A 193 -15.69 -20.05 3.90
N ASN A 194 -15.32 -19.33 2.83
CA ASN A 194 -16.18 -18.37 2.13
C ASN A 194 -16.68 -17.20 2.99
N VAL A 195 -15.84 -16.64 3.85
CA VAL A 195 -16.17 -15.41 4.59
C VAL A 195 -16.00 -14.18 3.71
N LEU A 196 -16.98 -13.28 3.73
CA LEU A 196 -16.90 -11.96 3.09
C LEU A 196 -17.07 -10.86 4.13
N ILE A 197 -16.07 -10.01 4.28
CA ILE A 197 -16.16 -8.77 5.03
C ILE A 197 -16.06 -7.63 4.02
N SER A 198 -17.07 -6.77 3.95
CA SER A 198 -17.14 -5.76 2.89
C SER A 198 -17.77 -4.46 3.37
N GLY A 199 -17.62 -3.39 2.61
CA GLY A 199 -18.25 -2.11 2.90
C GLY A 199 -17.26 -0.97 2.97
N TYR A 200 -17.77 0.27 3.08
CA TYR A 200 -16.95 1.48 3.21
C TYR A 200 -17.13 2.15 4.58
N GLY A 201 -17.49 1.38 5.60
CA GLY A 201 -17.44 1.82 6.99
C GLY A 201 -16.06 1.57 7.63
N VAL A 202 -15.99 1.88 8.92
CA VAL A 202 -14.77 1.84 9.74
C VAL A 202 -14.86 0.72 10.76
N LEU A 203 -13.82 -0.11 10.86
CA LEU A 203 -13.55 -1.02 11.97
C LEU A 203 -12.40 -0.43 12.80
N ASP A 204 -12.62 -0.24 14.09
CA ASP A 204 -11.72 0.47 14.99
C ASP A 204 -11.35 -0.37 16.20
N THR A 205 -10.10 -0.81 16.28
CA THR A 205 -9.55 -1.43 17.48
C THR A 205 -9.18 -0.33 18.48
N HIS A 206 -10.17 0.09 19.28
CA HIS A 206 -10.05 1.24 20.18
C HIS A 206 -9.63 0.89 21.62
N TYR A 207 -10.03 -0.29 22.10
CA TYR A 207 -9.87 -0.67 23.49
C TYR A 207 -8.65 -1.56 23.72
N ASP A 208 -8.22 -1.62 24.98
CA ASP A 208 -7.20 -2.57 25.39
C ASP A 208 -7.70 -3.97 25.14
N LEU A 209 -6.81 -4.76 24.58
CA LEU A 209 -7.15 -6.11 24.22
C LEU A 209 -7.01 -6.95 25.47
N GLU A 210 -8.12 -7.53 25.88
CA GLU A 210 -8.12 -8.52 26.94
C GLU A 210 -7.32 -9.73 26.43
N PRO A 211 -6.49 -10.38 27.28
CA PRO A 211 -5.71 -11.54 26.88
C PRO A 211 -6.63 -12.55 26.19
N ASP A 212 -6.27 -12.96 24.98
CA ASP A 212 -7.13 -13.83 24.22
C ASP A 212 -7.29 -15.17 24.96
N LEU A 213 -8.49 -15.41 25.46
CA LEU A 213 -8.88 -16.70 26.00
C LEU A 213 -9.17 -17.60 24.81
N VAL A 214 -8.66 -18.84 24.82
CA VAL A 214 -9.07 -19.85 23.84
C VAL A 214 -10.59 -19.93 23.83
N GLY A 215 -11.17 -19.80 22.63
CA GLY A 215 -12.60 -19.62 22.43
C GLY A 215 -13.06 -18.17 22.33
N ILE A 216 -12.18 -17.15 22.40
CA ILE A 216 -12.43 -15.74 22.05
C ILE A 216 -11.62 -15.37 20.81
N SER A 217 -10.30 -15.61 20.81
CA SER A 217 -9.47 -15.68 19.61
C SER A 217 -8.35 -16.71 19.82
N ASP A 218 -7.90 -17.37 18.76
CA ASP A 218 -7.15 -18.64 18.88
C ASP A 218 -5.62 -18.47 18.89
N ASP A 219 -5.08 -17.28 18.69
CA ASP A 219 -3.64 -17.13 18.45
C ASP A 219 -2.90 -16.17 19.39
N ASN A 220 -3.58 -15.62 20.40
CA ASN A 220 -3.01 -14.65 21.34
C ASN A 220 -2.41 -13.42 20.63
N THR A 221 -2.82 -13.19 19.39
CA THR A 221 -2.39 -12.06 18.59
C THR A 221 -3.53 -11.08 18.44
N HIS A 222 -3.15 -9.83 18.56
CA HIS A 222 -4.06 -8.73 18.80
C HIS A 222 -4.50 -8.08 17.49
N GLN A 223 -5.08 -8.89 16.61
CA GLN A 223 -5.41 -8.50 15.24
C GLN A 223 -6.78 -7.84 15.16
N SER A 224 -6.93 -6.77 14.37
CA SER A 224 -8.26 -6.19 14.13
C SER A 224 -9.15 -7.13 13.32
N ILE A 225 -8.57 -7.78 12.30
CA ILE A 225 -9.18 -8.90 11.58
C ILE A 225 -8.20 -10.08 11.57
N GLY A 226 -8.63 -11.20 12.16
CA GLY A 226 -7.84 -12.44 12.25
C GLY A 226 -8.65 -13.68 11.86
N ILE A 227 -8.44 -14.17 10.63
CA ILE A 227 -9.27 -15.25 10.06
C ILE A 227 -8.38 -16.25 9.32
N TYR A 228 -8.63 -17.54 9.54
CA TYR A 228 -7.93 -18.65 8.91
C TYR A 228 -8.92 -19.56 8.17
N GLY A 229 -8.54 -20.03 6.97
CA GLY A 229 -9.39 -20.91 6.16
C GLY A 229 -9.30 -20.68 4.66
N LYS A 230 -10.41 -20.71 3.90
CA LYS A 230 -10.36 -20.57 2.43
C LYS A 230 -11.37 -19.57 1.89
N ASN A 231 -11.03 -18.98 0.75
CA ASN A 231 -11.86 -18.01 0.04
C ASN A 231 -12.36 -16.89 0.96
N ILE A 232 -11.46 -16.36 1.79
CA ILE A 232 -11.73 -15.24 2.68
C ILE A 232 -11.54 -13.95 1.89
N ARG A 233 -12.53 -13.07 1.93
CA ARG A 233 -12.53 -11.81 1.18
C ARG A 233 -12.75 -10.65 2.11
N VAL A 234 -11.87 -9.66 2.04
CA VAL A 234 -12.03 -8.37 2.72
C VAL A 234 -12.00 -7.26 1.66
N HIS A 235 -13.08 -6.49 1.58
CA HIS A 235 -13.27 -5.51 0.53
C HIS A 235 -13.68 -4.14 1.07
N GLY A 236 -12.93 -3.09 0.78
CA GLY A 236 -13.36 -1.71 1.01
C GLY A 236 -13.23 -1.21 2.45
N VAL A 237 -13.16 -2.07 3.47
CA VAL A 237 -13.25 -1.64 4.87
C VAL A 237 -12.05 -0.76 5.26
N THR A 238 -12.31 0.29 6.03
CA THR A 238 -11.28 1.10 6.68
C THR A 238 -11.01 0.53 8.06
N ILE A 239 -9.83 -0.02 8.28
CA ILE A 239 -9.40 -0.61 9.55
C ILE A 239 -8.43 0.35 10.22
N ILE A 240 -8.76 0.75 11.44
CA ILE A 240 -7.94 1.65 12.25
C ILE A 240 -7.70 1.05 13.63
N ASN A 241 -6.60 1.47 14.26
CA ASN A 241 -6.36 1.21 15.66
C ASN A 241 -6.23 2.56 16.38
N THR A 242 -7.24 2.92 17.16
CA THR A 242 -7.23 4.17 17.93
C THR A 242 -6.92 3.97 19.41
N ASN A 243 -6.54 2.75 19.81
CA ASN A 243 -6.12 2.49 21.17
C ASN A 243 -4.88 3.35 21.52
N PRO A 244 -4.94 4.19 22.58
CA PRO A 244 -3.79 5.01 22.97
C PRO A 244 -2.61 4.19 23.54
N LYS A 245 -2.82 2.93 23.93
CA LYS A 245 -1.77 2.06 24.46
C LYS A 245 -0.95 1.40 23.34
N CYS A 246 0.35 1.32 23.56
CA CYS A 246 1.35 0.89 22.56
C CYS A 246 2.04 -0.43 22.93
N ASP A 247 1.50 -1.18 23.90
CA ASP A 247 2.13 -2.37 24.46
C ASP A 247 1.67 -3.69 23.82
N VAL A 248 0.93 -3.59 22.70
CA VAL A 248 0.22 -4.73 22.14
C VAL A 248 0.65 -4.99 20.69
N TRP A 249 1.26 -6.16 20.46
CA TRP A 249 1.68 -6.64 19.13
C TRP A 249 0.51 -7.27 18.39
N GLY A 250 0.25 -6.82 17.17
CA GLY A 250 -0.87 -7.27 16.36
C GLY A 250 -0.79 -6.84 14.91
N TYR A 251 -1.83 -7.19 14.17
CA TYR A 251 -1.97 -6.86 12.76
C TYR A 251 -3.25 -6.10 12.58
N CYS A 252 -3.20 -5.11 11.72
CA CYS A 252 -4.38 -4.48 11.22
C CYS A 252 -5.24 -5.47 10.41
N LEU A 253 -4.62 -6.28 9.56
CA LEU A 253 -5.30 -7.39 8.89
C LEU A 253 -4.35 -8.55 8.70
N ASN A 254 -4.75 -9.70 9.21
CA ASN A 254 -4.00 -10.92 9.03
C ASN A 254 -4.94 -12.08 8.73
N ILE A 255 -4.81 -12.63 7.53
CA ILE A 255 -5.63 -13.72 7.05
C ILE A 255 -4.72 -14.83 6.56
N ASN A 256 -4.80 -16.00 7.19
CA ASN A 256 -3.92 -17.13 6.89
C ASN A 256 -2.42 -16.82 6.97
N ALA A 257 -1.99 -15.93 7.87
CA ALA A 257 -0.57 -15.89 8.23
C ALA A 257 -0.11 -17.29 8.61
N ASN A 258 0.94 -17.74 7.94
CA ASN A 258 1.54 -19.00 8.29
C ASN A 258 2.12 -18.93 9.71
N TRP A 259 2.76 -17.81 10.09
CA TRP A 259 3.52 -17.67 11.34
C TRP A 259 2.71 -17.78 12.64
N SER A 260 1.39 -17.58 12.61
CA SER A 260 0.55 -17.71 13.82
C SER A 260 0.34 -19.21 14.11
N PRO A 261 0.78 -19.77 15.23
CA PRO A 261 0.40 -21.12 15.60
C PRO A 261 -0.97 -21.10 16.29
N ILE A 262 -1.72 -22.20 16.16
CA ILE A 262 -2.94 -22.39 16.96
C ILE A 262 -2.52 -22.41 18.44
N GLY A 263 -3.04 -21.48 19.22
CA GLY A 263 -2.88 -21.45 20.67
C GLY A 263 -3.49 -22.69 21.29
N ASP A 264 -2.70 -23.40 22.09
CA ASP A 264 -3.23 -24.42 23.02
C ASP A 264 -3.54 -23.71 24.33
N LEU A 265 -4.73 -23.90 24.90
CA LEU A 265 -5.09 -23.31 26.19
C LEU A 265 -4.10 -23.71 27.30
N ALA A 266 -3.49 -24.90 27.19
CA ALA A 266 -2.48 -25.39 28.13
C ALA A 266 -1.05 -24.93 27.77
N ASP A 267 -0.81 -24.47 26.55
CA ASP A 267 0.49 -24.04 26.04
C ASP A 267 0.31 -22.86 25.06
N PRO A 268 -0.19 -21.70 25.56
CA PRO A 268 -0.48 -20.56 24.71
C PRO A 268 0.81 -20.12 24.03
N PHE A 269 0.70 -19.72 22.78
CA PHE A 269 1.82 -19.15 22.06
C PHE A 269 2.03 -17.72 22.49
N GLY A 270 3.24 -17.40 22.93
CA GLY A 270 3.66 -16.03 23.15
C GLY A 270 4.52 -15.54 21.98
N ALA A 271 4.28 -14.32 21.50
CA ALA A 271 5.18 -13.68 20.53
C ALA A 271 6.62 -13.56 21.07
N ASP A 272 6.82 -13.58 22.39
CA ASP A 272 8.13 -13.64 23.02
C ASP A 272 8.87 -14.95 22.75
N GLU A 273 8.19 -16.05 22.41
CA GLU A 273 8.84 -17.29 21.94
C GLU A 273 9.59 -17.09 20.62
N LEU A 274 9.15 -16.15 19.78
CA LEU A 274 9.86 -15.74 18.56
C LEU A 274 11.18 -15.02 18.90
N GLN A 275 11.21 -14.31 20.03
CA GLN A 275 12.21 -13.29 20.36
C GLN A 275 13.18 -13.72 21.46
N ASN A 276 12.88 -14.80 22.19
CA ASN A 276 13.65 -15.18 23.37
C ASN A 276 14.99 -15.83 23.01
N GLN A 277 16.02 -15.00 22.92
CA GLN A 277 17.41 -15.43 22.69
C GLN A 277 18.01 -16.28 23.82
N ALA A 278 17.38 -16.31 25.00
CA ALA A 278 17.90 -17.04 26.17
C ALA A 278 17.69 -18.55 26.08
N LEU A 279 16.89 -19.02 25.14
CA LEU A 279 16.71 -20.44 24.87
C LEU A 279 17.85 -20.98 23.98
N PRO A 280 18.57 -22.04 24.40
CA PRO A 280 19.62 -22.64 23.59
C PRO A 280 19.01 -23.30 22.34
N ALA A 281 19.38 -22.83 21.15
CA ALA A 281 18.97 -23.50 19.91
C ALA A 281 19.37 -24.99 19.94
N PRO A 282 18.50 -25.96 19.58
CA PRO A 282 17.17 -25.82 18.96
C PRO A 282 16.01 -26.07 19.95
N SER A 283 16.02 -25.48 21.14
CA SER A 283 15.01 -25.77 22.18
C SER A 283 13.65 -25.08 21.97
N TYR A 284 13.32 -24.61 20.77
CA TYR A 284 11.97 -24.13 20.49
C TYR A 284 11.02 -25.31 20.49
N LYS A 285 9.88 -25.16 21.17
CA LYS A 285 8.84 -26.17 21.09
C LYS A 285 8.35 -26.22 19.64
N PRO A 286 8.28 -27.39 19.00
CA PRO A 286 7.41 -27.65 17.87
C PRO A 286 6.06 -26.93 18.01
N ARG A 287 5.71 -26.13 17.01
CA ARG A 287 4.41 -25.44 16.93
C ARG A 287 3.69 -25.95 15.68
N LYS A 288 2.36 -26.05 15.71
CA LYS A 288 1.57 -26.45 14.53
C LYS A 288 1.25 -25.21 13.71
N ALA A 289 1.53 -25.23 12.41
CA ALA A 289 1.05 -24.18 11.52
C ALA A 289 -0.47 -24.31 11.35
N HIS A 290 -1.20 -23.18 11.29
CA HIS A 290 -2.66 -23.18 11.08
C HIS A 290 -3.07 -24.05 9.90
N CYS A 291 -2.27 -24.10 8.84
CA CYS A 291 -2.50 -24.89 7.63
C CYS A 291 -2.67 -26.42 7.85
N GLN A 292 -2.20 -26.99 8.97
CA GLN A 292 -1.99 -28.45 9.13
C GLN A 292 -3.09 -29.22 9.91
N GLU A 293 -4.28 -28.63 10.09
CA GLU A 293 -5.32 -29.13 11.01
C GLU A 293 -6.07 -30.43 10.58
N LYS A 294 -5.31 -31.46 10.20
CA LYS A 294 -5.71 -32.87 10.40
C LYS A 294 -4.63 -33.77 10.99
N ASN A 295 -3.36 -33.37 11.16
CA ASN A 295 -2.37 -34.22 11.83
C ASN A 295 -1.28 -33.42 12.57
N MET A 296 -1.03 -33.82 13.81
CA MET A 296 -0.14 -33.19 14.78
C MET A 296 1.30 -33.73 14.69
N ASP A 297 2.08 -33.30 13.69
CA ASP A 297 3.53 -33.54 13.64
C ASP A 297 4.21 -32.48 12.75
N ASP A 298 5.36 -31.96 13.21
CA ASP A 298 6.31 -31.10 12.48
C ASP A 298 6.97 -31.82 11.29
N SER A 299 6.72 -33.12 11.12
CA SER A 299 7.09 -33.84 9.91
C SER A 299 6.45 -33.20 8.66
N PRO A 300 7.09 -33.27 7.48
CA PRO A 300 6.52 -32.80 6.22
C PRO A 300 5.25 -33.58 5.88
N ASN A 301 4.12 -33.13 6.42
CA ASN A 301 2.80 -33.66 6.11
C ASN A 301 2.37 -33.10 4.74
N THR A 302 1.97 -33.99 3.85
CA THR A 302 1.50 -33.67 2.50
C THR A 302 0.00 -33.34 2.46
N ASP A 303 -0.73 -33.42 3.59
CA ASP A 303 -2.16 -33.12 3.65
C ASP A 303 -2.43 -31.61 3.76
N PHE A 304 -2.30 -30.93 2.62
CA PHE A 304 -2.68 -29.52 2.43
C PHE A 304 -4.13 -29.37 1.94
N GLN A 305 -4.98 -30.39 2.09
CA GLN A 305 -6.34 -30.35 1.54
C GLN A 305 -7.20 -29.20 2.08
N ASN A 306 -6.85 -28.64 3.25
CA ASN A 306 -7.54 -27.52 3.88
C ASN A 306 -6.83 -26.16 3.70
N CYS A 307 -5.74 -26.11 2.95
CA CYS A 307 -5.08 -24.86 2.58
C CYS A 307 -5.62 -24.33 1.25
N PRO A 308 -5.48 -23.03 0.98
CA PRO A 308 -5.59 -22.53 -0.38
C PRO A 308 -4.64 -23.31 -1.30
N THR A 309 -5.18 -23.84 -2.39
CA THR A 309 -4.40 -24.56 -3.41
C THR A 309 -4.24 -23.76 -4.70
N SER A 310 -4.94 -22.63 -4.80
CA SER A 310 -4.97 -21.73 -5.95
C SER A 310 -5.34 -20.30 -5.49
N HIS A 311 -5.16 -19.30 -6.35
CA HIS A 311 -5.64 -17.93 -6.09
C HIS A 311 -7.17 -17.82 -5.97
N ASP A 312 -7.91 -18.75 -6.56
CA ASP A 312 -9.38 -18.76 -6.43
C ASP A 312 -9.82 -19.24 -5.05
N ASP A 313 -9.04 -20.16 -4.45
CA ASP A 313 -9.22 -20.62 -3.07
C ASP A 313 -8.53 -19.71 -2.04
N GLY A 314 -7.65 -18.83 -2.53
CA GLY A 314 -6.85 -17.89 -1.75
C GLY A 314 -7.66 -16.72 -1.18
N GLN A 315 -6.96 -15.89 -0.42
CA GLN A 315 -7.54 -14.74 0.27
C GLN A 315 -7.59 -13.57 -0.71
N LYS A 316 -8.59 -12.70 -0.60
CA LYS A 316 -8.68 -11.51 -1.46
C LYS A 316 -8.93 -10.28 -0.59
N VAL A 317 -7.91 -9.43 -0.45
CA VAL A 317 -7.93 -8.17 0.28
C VAL A 317 -7.91 -7.06 -0.76
N THR A 318 -9.01 -6.33 -0.93
CA THR A 318 -9.15 -5.36 -2.03
C THR A 318 -9.74 -4.05 -1.55
N PHE A 319 -9.17 -2.91 -1.93
CA PHE A 319 -9.63 -1.59 -1.48
C PHE A 319 -9.68 -1.45 0.06
N VAL A 320 -8.87 -2.22 0.79
CA VAL A 320 -8.80 -2.14 2.26
C VAL A 320 -7.86 -1.02 2.64
N LYS A 321 -8.21 -0.25 3.67
CA LYS A 321 -7.36 0.81 4.19
C LYS A 321 -6.98 0.48 5.61
N CYS A 322 -5.71 0.17 5.82
CA CYS A 322 -5.15 -0.13 7.11
C CYS A 322 -4.41 1.09 7.66
N MET A 323 -4.77 1.59 8.85
CA MET A 323 -4.09 2.73 9.47
C MET A 323 -3.85 2.53 10.97
N THR A 324 -2.58 2.44 11.37
CA THR A 324 -2.16 2.25 12.77
C THR A 324 -1.17 3.34 13.19
N TRP A 325 -1.09 3.61 14.50
CA TRP A 325 -0.21 4.62 15.10
C TRP A 325 0.74 4.04 16.15
N GLN A 326 0.44 2.84 16.62
CA GLN A 326 1.07 2.18 17.74
C GLN A 326 2.15 1.24 17.24
N MET A 327 3.27 1.18 17.97
CA MET A 327 4.33 0.21 17.71
C MET A 327 3.81 -1.22 17.75
N GLY A 328 4.35 -2.11 16.92
CA GLY A 328 3.95 -3.51 16.88
C GLY A 328 2.59 -3.77 16.22
N GLN A 329 2.00 -2.76 15.57
CA GLN A 329 0.77 -2.90 14.78
C GLN A 329 1.11 -2.94 13.29
N ASP A 330 1.35 -4.14 12.80
CA ASP A 330 1.68 -4.43 11.41
C ASP A 330 0.50 -4.16 10.47
N GLY A 331 0.79 -4.05 9.18
CA GLY A 331 -0.22 -3.85 8.15
C GLY A 331 -0.89 -5.15 7.72
N ILE A 332 -0.66 -5.56 6.47
CA ILE A 332 -1.42 -6.62 5.80
C ILE A 332 -0.57 -7.88 5.60
N ASN A 333 -1.12 -9.02 6.05
CA ASN A 333 -0.71 -10.36 5.62
C ASN A 333 -1.94 -11.13 5.07
N ALA A 334 -1.79 -11.76 3.91
CA ALA A 334 -2.87 -12.44 3.20
C ALA A 334 -2.60 -13.94 2.94
N GLY A 335 -1.53 -14.51 3.51
CA GLY A 335 -1.24 -15.94 3.41
C GLY A 335 -0.94 -16.46 2.00
N ARG A 336 -0.85 -17.78 1.90
CA ARG A 336 -0.54 -18.49 0.64
C ARG A 336 -1.64 -18.30 -0.41
N HIS A 337 -1.25 -18.00 -1.64
CA HIS A 337 -2.17 -17.66 -2.74
C HIS A 337 -3.03 -16.41 -2.48
N GLY A 338 -2.73 -15.64 -1.43
CA GLY A 338 -3.41 -14.39 -1.10
C GLY A 338 -3.21 -13.34 -2.19
N ILE A 339 -4.26 -12.55 -2.40
CA ILE A 339 -4.26 -11.38 -3.27
C ILE A 339 -4.49 -10.14 -2.39
N VAL A 340 -3.61 -9.15 -2.49
CA VAL A 340 -3.80 -7.82 -1.90
C VAL A 340 -3.79 -6.81 -3.04
N ASP A 341 -4.91 -6.14 -3.29
CA ASP A 341 -5.04 -5.22 -4.43
C ASP A 341 -5.65 -3.87 -4.04
N ASN A 342 -5.21 -2.80 -4.69
CA ASN A 342 -5.79 -1.45 -4.57
C ASN A 342 -5.98 -0.95 -3.12
N SER A 343 -5.09 -1.37 -2.22
CA SER A 343 -5.21 -1.16 -0.77
C SER A 343 -4.26 -0.07 -0.27
N PHE A 344 -4.60 0.53 0.87
CA PHE A 344 -3.77 1.54 1.54
C PHE A 344 -3.24 0.99 2.86
N VAL A 345 -1.97 1.23 3.17
CA VAL A 345 -1.37 0.86 4.44
C VAL A 345 -0.60 2.05 5.01
N ARG A 346 -0.99 2.52 6.20
CA ARG A 346 -0.22 3.45 7.01
C ARG A 346 0.09 2.81 8.35
N VAL A 347 1.34 2.48 8.61
CA VAL A 347 1.75 1.81 9.84
C VAL A 347 3.08 2.35 10.34
N ILE A 348 3.39 2.08 11.61
CA ILE A 348 4.70 2.33 12.20
C ILE A 348 5.58 1.08 12.24
N ASP A 349 5.08 -0.05 11.78
CA ASP A 349 5.83 -1.29 11.72
C ASP A 349 5.81 -1.82 10.29
N ASP A 350 5.90 -3.12 10.09
CA ASP A 350 5.91 -3.73 8.78
C ASP A 350 4.59 -3.52 8.01
N ALA A 351 4.62 -2.86 6.85
CA ALA A 351 3.40 -2.50 6.12
C ALA A 351 2.78 -3.68 5.36
N ILE A 352 3.55 -4.38 4.52
CA ILE A 352 3.10 -5.63 3.92
C ILE A 352 4.10 -6.75 4.19
N LYS A 353 3.56 -7.94 4.46
CA LYS A 353 4.31 -9.16 4.79
C LYS A 353 4.04 -10.26 3.76
N PRO A 354 4.64 -10.19 2.57
CA PRO A 354 4.59 -11.23 1.52
C PRO A 354 5.40 -12.48 1.91
N TRP A 355 5.08 -13.06 3.06
CA TRP A 355 5.84 -14.16 3.64
C TRP A 355 5.56 -15.48 2.95
N ASP A 356 4.32 -15.68 2.53
CA ASP A 356 3.83 -16.94 1.98
C ASP A 356 4.06 -17.10 0.48
N SER A 357 3.92 -18.34 -0.01
CA SER A 357 4.05 -18.70 -1.43
C SER A 357 2.88 -18.21 -2.30
N ASN A 358 3.21 -17.91 -3.55
CA ASN A 358 2.28 -17.57 -4.63
C ASN A 358 1.34 -16.42 -4.27
N GLY A 359 1.76 -15.50 -3.39
CA GLY A 359 1.01 -14.28 -3.11
C GLY A 359 1.05 -13.32 -4.29
N LEU A 360 0.03 -12.48 -4.42
CA LEU A 360 -0.03 -11.40 -5.41
C LEU A 360 -0.41 -10.08 -4.72
N TYR A 361 0.51 -9.12 -4.70
CA TYR A 361 0.28 -7.81 -4.11
C TYR A 361 0.36 -6.77 -5.23
N THR A 362 -0.74 -6.08 -5.51
CA THR A 362 -0.83 -5.12 -6.63
C THR A 362 -1.43 -3.79 -6.21
N ASN A 363 -0.97 -2.68 -6.79
CA ASN A 363 -1.57 -1.36 -6.56
C ASN A 363 -1.69 -0.97 -5.09
N VAL A 364 -0.68 -1.30 -4.27
CA VAL A 364 -0.70 -1.02 -2.83
C VAL A 364 -0.03 0.32 -2.57
N THR A 365 -0.76 1.26 -1.96
CA THR A 365 -0.21 2.55 -1.52
C THR A 365 0.22 2.46 -0.05
N ILE A 366 1.47 2.78 0.23
CA ILE A 366 2.07 2.66 1.57
C ILE A 366 2.52 4.05 2.07
N TRP A 367 2.10 4.37 3.30
CA TRP A 367 2.66 5.43 4.12
C TRP A 367 3.41 4.80 5.29
N GLN A 368 4.70 4.56 5.10
CA GLN A 368 5.57 4.00 6.12
C GLN A 368 5.99 5.08 7.11
N GLN A 369 5.85 4.79 8.41
CA GLN A 369 6.37 5.67 9.45
C GLN A 369 7.80 5.26 9.86
N THR A 370 8.17 5.45 11.12
CA THR A 370 9.58 5.50 11.56
C THR A 370 10.20 4.15 11.94
N LEU A 371 9.44 3.06 11.85
CA LEU A 371 9.89 1.72 12.20
C LEU A 371 9.29 0.71 11.19
N GLY A 372 9.88 -0.49 11.12
CA GLY A 372 9.47 -1.56 10.20
C GLY A 372 9.89 -1.30 8.76
N TRP A 373 9.55 -2.25 7.88
CA TRP A 373 9.76 -2.11 6.44
C TRP A 373 8.44 -1.94 5.69
N PRO A 374 8.40 -1.08 4.65
CA PRO A 374 7.28 -1.07 3.70
C PRO A 374 7.00 -2.47 3.15
N ILE A 375 8.06 -3.21 2.80
CA ILE A 375 7.97 -4.58 2.31
C ILE A 375 8.90 -5.45 3.16
N ASN A 376 8.33 -6.35 3.97
CA ASN A 376 9.08 -7.23 4.86
C ASN A 376 9.04 -8.69 4.37
N PHE A 377 10.22 -9.30 4.18
CA PHE A 377 10.40 -10.74 3.90
C PHE A 377 11.05 -11.54 5.04
N GLY A 378 11.37 -10.90 6.16
CA GLY A 378 12.11 -11.47 7.29
C GLY A 378 11.24 -12.03 8.42
N TRP A 379 11.80 -11.95 9.62
CA TRP A 379 11.28 -12.46 10.89
C TRP A 379 11.15 -13.97 10.97
N TRP A 380 10.00 -14.49 10.59
CA TRP A 380 9.59 -15.85 10.88
C TRP A 380 8.99 -16.45 9.64
N ASN A 381 9.49 -17.61 9.24
CA ASN A 381 8.80 -18.52 8.33
C ASN A 381 8.98 -19.96 8.83
N TRP A 382 8.01 -20.81 8.49
CA TRP A 382 8.10 -22.25 8.77
C TRP A 382 9.17 -22.90 7.91
N ASN A 383 9.60 -24.12 8.24
CA ASN A 383 10.54 -24.90 7.42
C ASN A 383 9.99 -25.34 6.04
N GLN A 384 8.89 -24.71 5.57
CA GLN A 384 8.34 -24.90 4.25
C GLN A 384 8.97 -23.88 3.29
N PRO A 385 9.20 -24.23 2.01
CA PRO A 385 9.64 -23.24 1.04
C PRO A 385 8.54 -22.21 0.79
N ASP A 386 8.94 -20.94 0.69
CA ASP A 386 8.09 -19.85 0.22
C ASP A 386 8.50 -19.48 -1.19
N GLU A 387 7.58 -19.59 -2.15
CA GLU A 387 7.93 -19.53 -3.56
C GLU A 387 6.99 -18.65 -4.39
N ASN A 388 7.54 -18.02 -5.43
CA ASN A 388 6.79 -17.43 -6.55
C ASN A 388 5.78 -16.34 -6.17
N THR A 389 6.05 -15.60 -5.10
CA THR A 389 5.23 -14.44 -4.72
C THR A 389 5.60 -13.23 -5.54
N ARG A 390 4.56 -12.50 -5.98
CA ARG A 390 4.66 -11.37 -6.90
C ARG A 390 4.15 -10.09 -6.24
N LEU A 391 4.91 -9.02 -6.40
CA LEU A 391 4.53 -7.67 -6.00
C LEU A 391 4.63 -6.76 -7.22
N GLU A 392 3.57 -6.03 -7.55
CA GLU A 392 3.54 -5.16 -8.72
C GLU A 392 2.89 -3.82 -8.38
N ASP A 393 3.48 -2.72 -8.86
CA ASP A 393 2.92 -1.38 -8.72
C ASP A 393 2.67 -1.02 -7.23
N ILE A 394 3.74 -1.05 -6.45
CA ILE A 394 3.72 -0.69 -5.02
C ILE A 394 4.18 0.76 -4.88
N TYR A 395 3.37 1.59 -4.25
CA TYR A 395 3.59 3.03 -4.13
C TYR A 395 3.89 3.41 -2.68
N VAL A 396 5.16 3.52 -2.33
CA VAL A 396 5.62 4.06 -1.04
C VAL A 396 5.63 5.59 -1.14
N ILE A 397 4.47 6.19 -0.87
CA ILE A 397 4.26 7.63 -1.00
C ILE A 397 4.96 8.41 0.12
N HIS A 398 5.09 7.79 1.30
CA HIS A 398 5.80 8.33 2.46
C HIS A 398 6.65 7.27 3.11
N ASN A 399 7.89 7.61 3.45
CA ASN A 399 8.78 6.74 4.20
C ASN A 399 9.54 7.52 5.29
N HIS A 400 9.33 7.18 6.55
CA HIS A 400 10.03 7.83 7.66
C HIS A 400 11.10 6.96 8.31
N ASN A 401 11.50 5.85 7.66
CA ASN A 401 12.56 4.93 8.11
C ASN A 401 13.97 5.56 8.23
N TRP A 402 14.11 6.83 7.84
CA TRP A 402 15.31 7.65 8.06
C TRP A 402 15.45 8.19 9.46
N LYS A 403 14.39 8.10 10.27
CA LYS A 403 14.49 8.40 11.69
C LYS A 403 14.77 7.11 12.44
N SER A 404 16.01 6.92 12.87
CA SER A 404 16.40 5.80 13.73
C SER A 404 15.60 5.86 15.04
N SER A 405 15.06 4.72 15.47
CA SER A 405 14.57 4.53 16.83
C SER A 405 15.69 3.92 17.66
N ALA A 406 16.05 4.54 18.79
CA ALA A 406 17.06 4.01 19.70
C ALA A 406 16.61 2.70 20.39
N ASP A 407 15.31 2.41 20.38
CA ASP A 407 14.68 1.30 21.10
C ASP A 407 14.67 -0.01 20.30
N TRP A 408 15.24 -0.03 19.09
CA TRP A 408 15.16 -1.19 18.22
C TRP A 408 16.56 -1.66 17.79
N PRO A 409 16.83 -2.97 17.76
CA PRO A 409 18.16 -3.48 17.45
C PRO A 409 18.63 -2.96 16.08
N GLU A 410 19.61 -2.05 16.10
CA GLU A 410 20.32 -1.61 14.91
C GLU A 410 21.07 -2.83 14.33
N THR A 411 20.39 -3.60 13.48
CA THR A 411 21.05 -4.56 12.61
C THR A 411 21.66 -3.81 11.44
N GLN A 412 22.67 -4.42 10.82
CA GLN A 412 23.33 -3.81 9.67
C GLN A 412 22.38 -3.71 8.46
N SER A 413 21.36 -4.58 8.38
CA SER A 413 20.30 -4.49 7.39
C SER A 413 19.47 -3.20 7.49
N GLY A 414 19.40 -2.59 8.68
CA GLY A 414 18.67 -1.35 8.92
C GLY A 414 17.19 -1.38 8.52
N GLN A 415 16.57 -0.20 8.47
CA GLN A 415 15.21 -0.01 7.98
C GLN A 415 15.25 0.55 6.54
N CYS A 416 15.16 -0.32 5.55
CA CYS A 416 15.11 0.04 4.13
C CYS A 416 13.67 0.04 3.59
N THR A 417 13.48 0.29 2.29
CA THR A 417 12.17 0.11 1.65
C THR A 417 11.76 -1.36 1.56
N ILE A 418 12.72 -2.22 1.22
CA ILE A 418 12.59 -3.67 1.21
C ILE A 418 13.53 -4.23 2.26
N GLY A 419 13.01 -5.06 3.16
CA GLY A 419 13.78 -5.57 4.28
C GLY A 419 13.56 -7.04 4.57
N ALA A 420 14.61 -7.68 5.09
CA ALA A 420 14.52 -8.98 5.72
C ALA A 420 15.66 -9.16 6.72
N ILE A 421 15.32 -9.42 7.97
CA ILE A 421 16.22 -10.09 8.91
C ILE A 421 15.70 -11.50 9.07
N TYR A 422 16.50 -12.47 8.65
CA TYR A 422 16.02 -13.80 8.32
C TYR A 422 16.85 -14.88 9.01
N GLY A 423 16.24 -15.60 9.97
CA GLY A 423 16.88 -16.67 10.71
C GLY A 423 16.15 -18.01 10.65
N SER A 424 15.21 -18.18 9.72
CA SER A 424 14.41 -19.42 9.62
C SER A 424 14.91 -20.42 8.58
N GLY A 425 14.48 -21.68 8.71
CA GLY A 425 14.79 -22.76 7.76
C GLY A 425 14.03 -22.70 6.43
N ALA A 426 13.06 -21.79 6.27
CA ALA A 426 12.31 -21.60 5.02
C ALA A 426 13.24 -21.18 3.87
N VAL A 427 13.09 -21.77 2.70
CA VAL A 427 13.78 -21.29 1.49
C VAL A 427 12.86 -20.31 0.80
N LYS A 428 13.33 -19.09 0.51
CA LYS A 428 12.57 -18.14 -0.30
C LYS A 428 13.04 -18.21 -1.75
N LYS A 429 12.14 -18.47 -2.70
CA LYS A 429 12.52 -18.73 -4.09
C LYS A 429 11.64 -18.06 -5.13
N GLY A 430 12.23 -17.52 -6.18
CA GLY A 430 11.50 -17.06 -7.37
C GLY A 430 10.56 -15.88 -7.10
N TYR A 431 10.86 -15.06 -6.10
CA TYR A 431 10.09 -13.85 -5.82
C TYR A 431 10.31 -12.81 -6.91
N GLN A 432 9.23 -12.14 -7.33
CA GLN A 432 9.26 -11.13 -8.37
C GLN A 432 8.64 -9.83 -7.86
N LEU A 433 9.42 -8.77 -7.81
CA LEU A 433 8.98 -7.43 -7.45
C LEU A 433 9.11 -6.56 -8.69
N LYS A 434 8.04 -5.89 -9.07
CA LYS A 434 7.98 -5.04 -10.25
C LYS A 434 7.39 -3.69 -9.89
N ASN A 435 7.95 -2.61 -10.44
CA ASN A 435 7.38 -1.28 -10.32
C ASN A 435 7.15 -0.84 -8.85
N ILE A 436 8.23 -0.80 -8.08
CA ILE A 436 8.22 -0.30 -6.70
C ILE A 436 8.62 1.17 -6.72
N PHE A 437 7.70 2.06 -6.36
CA PHE A 437 7.87 3.50 -6.46
C PHE A 437 7.97 4.13 -5.07
N VAL A 438 9.03 4.88 -4.82
CA VAL A 438 9.29 5.57 -3.56
C VAL A 438 9.40 7.07 -3.82
N GLU A 439 8.39 7.82 -3.39
CA GLU A 439 8.24 9.21 -3.84
C GLU A 439 8.79 10.26 -2.86
N THR A 440 9.19 9.84 -1.67
CA THR A 440 9.76 10.71 -0.63
C THR A 440 11.03 10.10 -0.04
N ALA A 441 11.62 10.81 0.93
CA ALA A 441 12.90 10.44 1.52
C ALA A 441 12.88 9.01 2.09
N ALA A 442 13.92 8.23 1.81
CA ALA A 442 14.13 6.91 2.39
C ALA A 442 15.60 6.75 2.80
N SER A 443 15.86 5.86 3.76
CA SER A 443 17.22 5.51 4.19
C SER A 443 18.00 4.70 3.17
N CYS A 444 17.35 3.70 2.57
CA CYS A 444 17.97 2.73 1.68
C CYS A 444 16.89 1.97 0.92
N ALA A 445 17.29 1.33 -0.19
CA ALA A 445 16.42 0.51 -1.00
C ALA A 445 16.22 -0.89 -0.41
N LEU A 446 17.32 -1.56 -0.06
CA LEU A 446 17.31 -2.99 0.27
C LEU A 446 18.20 -3.31 1.46
N GLY A 447 17.63 -4.00 2.46
CA GLY A 447 18.34 -4.51 3.63
C GLY A 447 18.01 -5.97 3.87
N LEU A 448 18.85 -6.89 3.38
CA LEU A 448 18.70 -8.33 3.52
C LEU A 448 19.82 -8.92 4.37
N GLU A 449 19.45 -9.61 5.43
CA GLU A 449 20.37 -10.31 6.32
C GLU A 449 19.85 -11.70 6.62
N ILE A 450 20.55 -12.73 6.14
CA ILE A 450 20.31 -14.12 6.56
C ILE A 450 21.34 -14.49 7.62
N SER A 451 20.87 -14.90 8.79
CA SER A 451 21.73 -15.29 9.89
C SER A 451 21.02 -16.24 10.85
N LYS A 452 21.66 -17.36 11.18
CA LYS A 452 21.21 -18.27 12.24
C LYS A 452 21.26 -17.64 13.63
N THR A 453 21.93 -16.49 13.78
CA THR A 453 21.95 -15.70 15.01
C THR A 453 21.05 -14.47 14.95
N ALA A 454 20.23 -14.33 13.91
CA ALA A 454 19.24 -13.27 13.79
C ALA A 454 18.35 -13.19 15.05
N TYR A 455 17.78 -12.00 15.28
CA TYR A 455 16.89 -11.75 16.42
C TYR A 455 15.68 -12.68 16.41
N SER A 456 15.10 -12.94 15.23
CA SER A 456 14.02 -13.91 15.02
C SER A 456 14.55 -15.17 14.32
N ARG A 457 14.43 -16.26 15.07
CA ARG A 457 15.23 -17.47 15.17
C ARG A 457 14.71 -18.87 14.87
N HIS A 458 14.41 -19.27 13.63
CA HIS A 458 13.71 -20.57 13.42
C HIS A 458 14.44 -21.52 12.49
N PRO A 459 15.70 -21.86 12.81
CA PRO A 459 16.44 -22.77 11.96
C PRO A 459 15.78 -24.15 11.95
N THR A 460 16.18 -24.98 10.98
CA THR A 460 15.81 -26.40 10.98
C THR A 460 16.32 -27.10 12.25
N SER A 461 15.91 -28.35 12.47
CA SER A 461 16.36 -29.14 13.62
C SER A 461 17.90 -29.31 13.68
N GLU A 462 18.55 -29.26 12.52
CA GLU A 462 20.01 -29.30 12.33
C GLU A 462 20.68 -27.93 12.53
N GLY A 463 19.91 -26.88 12.79
CA GLY A 463 20.41 -25.52 12.95
C GLY A 463 20.63 -24.77 11.63
N CYS A 464 20.06 -25.23 10.53
CA CYS A 464 20.21 -24.62 9.21
C CYS A 464 19.22 -23.48 8.98
N VAL A 465 19.63 -22.49 8.19
CA VAL A 465 18.77 -21.38 7.75
C VAL A 465 18.62 -21.45 6.24
N GLY A 466 17.42 -21.18 5.75
CA GLY A 466 17.13 -21.25 4.33
C GLY A 466 17.69 -20.06 3.56
N SER A 467 17.87 -20.26 2.27
CA SER A 467 18.47 -19.29 1.35
C SER A 467 17.38 -18.44 0.68
N MET A 468 17.79 -17.29 0.14
CA MET A 468 17.00 -16.51 -0.83
C MET A 468 17.56 -16.76 -2.23
N VAL A 469 16.77 -17.35 -3.10
CA VAL A 469 17.20 -17.88 -4.41
C VAL A 469 16.34 -17.30 -5.52
N ASP A 470 16.97 -16.82 -6.59
CA ASP A 470 16.28 -16.32 -7.79
C ASP A 470 15.26 -15.19 -7.48
N PHE A 471 15.66 -14.23 -6.64
CA PHE A 471 14.89 -13.02 -6.38
C PHE A 471 15.10 -12.00 -7.50
N GLU A 472 14.02 -11.43 -8.02
CA GLU A 472 14.07 -10.41 -9.05
C GLU A 472 13.32 -9.16 -8.62
N ILE A 473 14.02 -8.02 -8.64
CA ILE A 473 13.44 -6.68 -8.49
C ILE A 473 13.57 -5.98 -9.84
N ASP A 474 12.53 -6.03 -10.66
CA ASP A 474 12.44 -5.34 -11.95
C ASP A 474 11.78 -3.97 -11.78
N GLY A 475 12.60 -2.99 -11.40
CA GLY A 475 12.17 -1.60 -11.26
C GLY A 475 11.84 -1.22 -9.83
N ILE A 476 12.85 -0.74 -9.11
CA ILE A 476 12.67 0.08 -7.92
C ILE A 476 13.12 1.51 -8.20
N PHE A 477 12.22 2.47 -7.97
CA PHE A 477 12.36 3.87 -8.36
C PHE A 477 12.31 4.75 -7.12
N PHE A 478 13.32 5.59 -6.94
CA PHE A 478 13.31 6.64 -5.93
C PHE A 478 13.37 7.98 -6.63
N ASP A 479 12.40 8.85 -6.35
CA ASP A 479 12.36 10.20 -6.92
C ASP A 479 13.53 11.06 -6.40
N GLU A 480 14.07 10.68 -5.24
CA GLU A 480 15.14 11.38 -4.52
C GLU A 480 16.31 10.46 -4.16
N ASN A 481 17.45 11.06 -3.83
CA ASN A 481 18.57 10.30 -3.24
C ASN A 481 18.20 9.85 -1.82
N PHE A 482 18.86 8.79 -1.36
CA PHE A 482 18.74 8.37 0.04
C PHE A 482 19.12 9.49 1.00
N LYS A 483 18.42 9.54 2.14
CA LYS A 483 18.76 10.47 3.21
C LYS A 483 20.08 10.05 3.85
N SER A 484 21.09 10.93 3.80
CA SER A 484 22.40 10.68 4.40
C SER A 484 22.37 10.77 5.93
N GLY A 485 23.27 10.04 6.61
CA GLY A 485 23.49 10.16 8.05
C GLY A 485 22.45 9.47 8.93
N THR A 486 21.62 8.60 8.35
CA THR A 486 20.60 7.80 9.06
C THR A 486 21.18 6.59 9.79
N GLY A 487 22.43 6.22 9.48
CA GLY A 487 23.08 5.02 10.02
C GLY A 487 22.81 3.74 9.22
N TYR A 488 21.87 3.79 8.25
CA TYR A 488 21.53 2.65 7.42
C TYR A 488 22.13 2.77 6.01
N ALA A 489 22.56 1.64 5.46
CA ALA A 489 23.03 1.50 4.08
C ALA A 489 22.28 0.36 3.41
N ASN A 490 22.30 0.30 2.08
CA ASN A 490 21.86 -0.93 1.44
C ASN A 490 22.77 -2.08 1.89
N PHE A 491 22.19 -3.20 2.26
CA PHE A 491 22.92 -4.29 2.90
C PHE A 491 22.39 -5.61 2.37
N ILE A 492 23.30 -6.51 2.00
CA ILE A 492 22.95 -7.86 1.58
C ILE A 492 23.97 -8.81 2.19
N SER A 493 23.50 -9.77 2.97
CA SER A 493 24.35 -10.83 3.50
C SER A 493 23.61 -12.15 3.62
N GLY A 494 24.39 -13.23 3.52
CA GLY A 494 23.95 -14.57 3.87
C GLY A 494 24.61 -15.04 5.17
N GLU A 495 24.29 -16.26 5.59
CA GLU A 495 24.88 -16.92 6.75
C GLU A 495 26.38 -17.14 6.51
N ALA A 496 27.22 -16.46 7.29
CA ALA A 496 28.67 -16.49 7.14
C ALA A 496 29.33 -17.77 7.65
N ASN A 497 28.68 -18.49 8.58
CA ASN A 497 29.23 -19.68 9.22
C ASN A 497 28.14 -20.77 9.34
N PRO A 498 27.62 -21.31 8.22
CA PRO A 498 26.61 -22.35 8.26
C PRO A 498 27.19 -23.62 8.92
N TYR A 499 26.36 -24.41 9.60
CA TYR A 499 26.84 -25.69 10.10
C TYR A 499 27.28 -26.60 8.94
N PRO A 500 28.23 -27.53 9.14
CA PRO A 500 28.73 -28.38 8.05
C PRO A 500 27.65 -29.21 7.34
N ALA A 501 26.53 -29.53 8.01
CA ALA A 501 25.40 -30.23 7.42
C ALA A 501 24.50 -29.33 6.54
N CYS A 502 24.59 -28.02 6.72
CA CYS A 502 23.78 -27.03 6.01
C CYS A 502 24.38 -26.76 4.64
N THR A 503 23.78 -27.35 3.61
CA THR A 503 24.25 -27.31 2.23
C THR A 503 23.10 -26.94 1.28
N GLY A 504 23.44 -26.55 0.05
CA GLY A 504 22.45 -26.15 -0.95
C GLY A 504 21.58 -24.98 -0.47
N GLU A 505 20.27 -25.07 -0.70
CA GLU A 505 19.31 -24.04 -0.32
C GLU A 505 19.17 -23.86 1.21
N LEU A 506 19.68 -24.77 2.04
CA LEU A 506 19.71 -24.63 3.50
C LEU A 506 21.04 -24.07 4.03
N SER A 507 21.89 -23.53 3.15
CA SER A 507 23.17 -22.92 3.57
C SER A 507 23.06 -21.43 3.93
N GLY A 508 21.87 -20.85 3.89
CA GLY A 508 21.62 -19.45 4.25
C GLY A 508 22.17 -18.42 3.27
N LYS A 509 22.22 -18.74 1.98
CA LYS A 509 22.82 -17.85 0.97
C LYS A 509 21.80 -16.91 0.35
N VAL A 510 22.32 -15.87 -0.31
CA VAL A 510 21.57 -15.08 -1.30
C VAL A 510 22.13 -15.43 -2.68
N GLU A 511 21.33 -16.07 -3.53
CA GLU A 511 21.76 -16.60 -4.83
C GLU A 511 20.90 -16.04 -5.96
N ASN A 512 21.55 -15.55 -7.02
CA ASN A 512 20.93 -15.00 -8.23
C ASN A 512 19.94 -13.84 -7.99
N LEU A 513 20.26 -12.97 -7.03
CA LEU A 513 19.49 -11.75 -6.79
C LEU A 513 19.72 -10.75 -7.94
N LYS A 514 18.64 -10.33 -8.60
CA LYS A 514 18.66 -9.32 -9.66
C LYS A 514 17.95 -8.06 -9.21
N ILE A 515 18.57 -6.91 -9.43
CA ILE A 515 18.00 -5.61 -9.06
C ILE A 515 18.17 -4.62 -10.22
N ALA A 516 17.06 -4.32 -10.89
CA ALA A 516 16.94 -3.16 -11.75
C ALA A 516 16.44 -1.97 -10.91
N SER A 517 17.25 -0.91 -10.82
CA SER A 517 16.92 0.26 -9.99
C SER A 517 17.13 1.60 -10.70
N ASN A 518 16.45 2.62 -10.20
CA ASN A 518 16.62 4.01 -10.60
C ASN A 518 16.42 4.92 -9.37
N VAL A 519 17.51 5.25 -8.69
CA VAL A 519 17.57 6.17 -7.55
C VAL A 519 18.00 7.53 -8.05
N ALA A 520 17.10 8.52 -8.01
CA ALA A 520 17.39 9.89 -8.44
C ALA A 520 18.04 9.96 -9.83
N GLY A 521 17.60 9.12 -10.78
CA GLY A 521 18.12 9.07 -12.14
C GLY A 521 19.29 8.10 -12.37
N LYS A 522 19.79 7.41 -11.33
CA LYS A 522 20.97 6.52 -11.39
C LYS A 522 20.62 5.09 -11.01
N ALA A 523 21.28 4.11 -11.63
CA ALA A 523 21.22 2.73 -11.14
C ALA A 523 22.06 2.56 -9.88
N LEU A 524 21.62 1.68 -8.98
CA LEU A 524 22.47 1.17 -7.91
C LEU A 524 23.62 0.35 -8.49
N THR A 525 24.74 0.37 -7.78
CA THR A 525 25.99 -0.33 -8.08
C THR A 525 26.47 -1.08 -6.85
N GLU A 526 27.43 -1.99 -6.98
CA GLU A 526 27.95 -2.74 -5.83
C GLU A 526 28.50 -1.83 -4.72
N SER A 527 29.04 -0.65 -5.07
CA SER A 527 29.54 0.32 -4.08
C SER A 527 28.43 0.98 -3.24
N ASP A 528 27.17 0.86 -3.64
CA ASP A 528 26.03 1.34 -2.88
C ASP A 528 25.57 0.33 -1.81
N PHE A 529 26.16 -0.87 -1.80
CA PHE A 529 25.86 -1.95 -0.85
C PHE A 529 27.02 -2.23 0.09
N VAL A 530 26.68 -2.50 1.34
CA VAL A 530 27.55 -3.22 2.27
C VAL A 530 27.36 -4.70 2.01
N LEU A 531 28.39 -5.33 1.45
CA LEU A 531 28.48 -6.76 1.21
C LEU A 531 29.56 -7.33 2.14
N PRO A 532 29.20 -7.99 3.25
CA PRO A 532 30.19 -8.58 4.15
C PRO A 532 31.14 -9.52 3.38
N ALA A 533 32.43 -9.47 3.72
CA ALA A 533 33.45 -10.24 3.03
C ALA A 533 33.17 -11.75 3.12
N GLY A 534 32.87 -12.39 1.99
CA GLY A 534 32.54 -13.81 1.92
C GLY A 534 31.84 -14.21 0.62
N SER A 535 31.61 -15.51 0.44
CA SER A 535 30.90 -16.09 -0.72
C SER A 535 29.39 -16.29 -0.46
N THR A 536 28.80 -15.49 0.42
CA THR A 536 27.40 -15.68 0.88
C THR A 536 26.38 -15.08 -0.07
N VAL A 537 26.81 -14.14 -0.91
CA VAL A 537 26.01 -13.53 -1.97
C VAL A 537 26.64 -13.94 -3.30
N THR A 538 25.90 -14.61 -4.17
CA THR A 538 26.39 -15.06 -5.48
C THR A 538 25.39 -14.73 -6.58
N GLY A 539 25.90 -14.38 -7.76
CA GLY A 539 25.03 -14.04 -8.90
C GLY A 539 24.25 -12.73 -8.72
N LEU A 540 24.75 -11.78 -7.91
CA LEU A 540 24.14 -10.45 -7.80
C LEU A 540 24.26 -9.72 -9.15
N GLU A 541 23.12 -9.34 -9.71
CA GLU A 541 23.04 -8.56 -10.94
C GLU A 541 22.40 -7.20 -10.65
N LEU A 542 23.09 -6.12 -11.00
CA LEU A 542 22.60 -4.75 -10.82
C LEU A 542 22.48 -4.07 -12.18
N THR A 543 21.28 -3.61 -12.51
CA THR A 543 20.99 -2.92 -13.78
C THR A 543 20.19 -1.63 -13.55
N ARG A 544 20.08 -0.83 -14.61
CA ARG A 544 19.27 0.39 -14.59
C ARG A 544 17.83 0.04 -14.94
N ALA A 545 16.90 0.39 -14.06
CA ALA A 545 15.48 0.32 -14.36
C ALA A 545 15.04 1.45 -15.30
N LYS A 546 14.11 1.14 -16.19
CA LYS A 546 13.37 2.12 -16.98
C LYS A 546 12.01 2.31 -16.32
N ASP A 547 11.66 3.55 -15.98
CA ASP A 547 10.33 3.86 -15.42
C ASP A 547 9.26 3.47 -16.46
N PRO A 548 8.30 2.58 -16.13
CA PRO A 548 7.25 2.18 -17.06
C PRO A 548 6.29 3.33 -17.36
N HIS A 549 6.23 4.33 -16.48
CA HIS A 549 5.49 5.56 -16.71
C HIS A 549 6.46 6.56 -17.33
N THR A 550 6.34 6.81 -18.63
CA THR A 550 7.15 7.86 -19.28
C THR A 550 6.76 9.23 -18.74
N VAL A 551 7.74 10.08 -18.49
CA VAL A 551 7.53 11.54 -18.41
C VAL A 551 6.95 11.99 -19.74
N GLY A 552 5.89 12.79 -19.71
CA GLY A 552 5.26 13.34 -20.93
C GLY A 552 6.26 14.09 -21.82
N SER A 553 5.84 14.52 -23.01
CA SER A 553 6.76 15.19 -23.94
C SER A 553 7.14 16.61 -23.45
N TRP A 554 8.39 17.01 -23.68
CA TRP A 554 8.93 18.31 -23.24
C TRP A 554 9.49 19.08 -24.43
N LYS A 555 9.11 20.36 -24.54
CA LYS A 555 9.70 21.27 -25.53
C LYS A 555 10.87 22.02 -24.90
N LYS A 556 12.06 21.83 -25.47
CA LYS A 556 13.28 22.55 -25.09
C LYS A 556 13.29 23.95 -25.69
N PHE A 557 13.77 24.91 -24.90
CA PHE A 557 14.10 26.26 -25.30
C PHE A 557 15.57 26.52 -24.91
N ASP A 558 16.46 26.47 -25.90
CA ASP A 558 17.91 26.60 -25.70
C ASP A 558 18.29 28.01 -25.25
N GLY A 559 19.17 28.10 -24.25
CA GLY A 559 19.68 29.38 -23.75
C GLY A 559 18.58 30.29 -23.19
N LYS A 560 17.57 29.68 -22.56
CA LYS A 560 16.42 30.38 -21.99
C LYS A 560 16.30 30.14 -20.50
N ASN A 561 15.86 31.18 -19.81
CA ASN A 561 15.59 31.15 -18.37
C ASN A 561 14.17 31.63 -18.09
N ALA A 562 13.42 30.81 -17.34
CA ALA A 562 12.08 31.12 -16.87
C ALA A 562 12.08 31.38 -15.36
N TYR A 563 11.59 32.54 -14.95
CA TYR A 563 11.42 32.93 -13.54
C TYR A 563 10.33 34.00 -13.40
N VAL A 564 9.94 34.35 -12.18
CA VAL A 564 8.92 35.39 -11.96
C VAL A 564 9.35 36.72 -12.59
N GLY A 565 8.56 37.20 -13.55
CA GLY A 565 8.86 38.39 -14.34
C GLY A 565 9.48 38.12 -15.72
N SER A 566 9.93 36.89 -15.96
CA SER A 566 10.51 36.42 -17.23
C SER A 566 9.85 35.10 -17.65
N GLY A 567 8.56 35.20 -17.96
CA GLY A 567 7.77 34.10 -18.51
C GLY A 567 7.37 33.01 -17.54
N ALA A 568 7.66 33.10 -16.24
CA ALA A 568 6.93 32.32 -15.22
C ALA A 568 6.02 33.24 -14.39
N THR A 569 4.89 32.70 -13.93
CA THR A 569 3.99 33.42 -12.99
C THR A 569 4.36 33.14 -11.53
N PHE A 570 5.05 32.02 -11.26
CA PHE A 570 5.47 31.65 -9.92
C PHE A 570 6.73 30.75 -9.94
N ASP A 571 7.65 31.03 -9.03
CA ASP A 571 8.85 30.23 -8.77
C ASP A 571 8.52 29.18 -7.70
N ILE A 572 8.37 27.92 -8.11
CA ILE A 572 8.10 26.83 -7.14
C ILE A 572 9.35 26.55 -6.31
N ASP A 573 10.50 26.46 -6.98
CA ASP A 573 11.80 26.34 -6.33
C ASP A 573 12.42 27.75 -6.16
N ASP A 574 12.56 28.20 -4.90
CA ASP A 574 13.20 29.49 -4.57
C ASP A 574 14.70 29.50 -4.91
N ALA A 575 15.34 28.32 -4.96
CA ALA A 575 16.76 28.14 -5.25
C ALA A 575 16.99 26.89 -6.10
N GLY A 576 18.16 26.82 -6.74
CA GLY A 576 18.51 25.68 -7.59
C GLY A 576 18.67 24.42 -6.76
N VAL A 577 17.91 23.38 -7.11
CA VAL A 577 18.00 22.08 -6.47
C VAL A 577 18.97 21.20 -7.25
N ALA A 578 19.96 20.64 -6.55
CA ALA A 578 20.92 19.74 -7.15
C ALA A 578 20.23 18.48 -7.67
N VAL A 579 20.47 18.17 -8.94
CA VAL A 579 19.99 16.97 -9.63
C VAL A 579 21.17 16.23 -10.26
N THR A 580 20.98 14.98 -10.63
CA THR A 580 22.02 14.19 -11.29
C THR A 580 22.02 14.39 -12.81
N ALA A 581 20.85 14.65 -13.39
CA ALA A 581 20.62 14.84 -14.80
C ALA A 581 19.31 15.61 -15.06
N LEU A 582 19.13 16.09 -16.30
CA LEU A 582 17.91 16.74 -16.77
C LEU A 582 16.66 15.90 -16.54
N GLU A 583 16.73 14.59 -16.75
CA GLU A 583 15.55 13.72 -16.61
C GLU A 583 15.03 13.69 -15.17
N GLN A 584 15.92 13.79 -14.17
CA GLN A 584 15.49 13.97 -12.78
C GLN A 584 14.79 15.32 -12.58
N CYS A 585 15.25 16.38 -13.26
CA CYS A 585 14.61 17.69 -13.20
C CYS A 585 13.18 17.66 -13.75
N LYS A 586 12.98 17.01 -14.91
CA LYS A 586 11.65 16.80 -15.50
C LYS A 586 10.75 15.95 -14.62
N GLU A 587 11.24 14.84 -14.08
CA GLU A 587 10.48 13.98 -13.16
C GLU A 587 10.02 14.76 -11.92
N ARG A 588 10.90 15.56 -11.29
CA ARG A 588 10.53 16.43 -10.15
C ARG A 588 9.34 17.35 -10.47
N CYS A 589 9.30 17.88 -11.69
CA CYS A 589 8.19 18.73 -12.15
C CYS A 589 6.95 17.90 -12.45
N HIS A 590 7.11 16.77 -13.13
CA HIS A 590 6.03 15.86 -13.48
C HIS A 590 5.28 15.28 -12.26
N SER A 591 5.97 15.09 -11.13
CA SER A 591 5.35 14.67 -9.87
C SER A 591 4.58 15.78 -9.15
N ASP A 592 4.85 17.06 -9.46
CA ASP A 592 4.22 18.23 -8.85
C ASP A 592 3.11 18.75 -9.78
N LEU A 593 1.85 18.53 -9.41
CA LEU A 593 0.69 18.88 -10.25
C LEU A 593 0.54 20.38 -10.50
N SER A 594 1.36 21.21 -9.86
CA SER A 594 1.38 22.64 -10.05
C SER A 594 2.53 23.15 -10.94
N CYS A 595 3.38 22.26 -11.44
CA CYS A 595 4.55 22.60 -12.24
C CYS A 595 4.24 22.55 -13.74
N ASP A 596 4.70 23.56 -14.48
CA ASP A 596 4.47 23.70 -15.93
C ASP A 596 5.77 23.55 -16.73
N CYS A 597 6.88 23.98 -16.16
CA CYS A 597 8.17 23.93 -16.80
C CYS A 597 9.32 23.82 -15.79
N VAL A 598 10.49 23.45 -16.29
CA VAL A 598 11.74 23.46 -15.53
C VAL A 598 12.80 24.30 -16.21
N VAL A 599 13.65 24.92 -15.40
CA VAL A 599 14.92 25.51 -15.84
C VAL A 599 16.05 24.63 -15.36
N TYR A 600 17.00 24.32 -16.23
CA TYR A 600 18.12 23.44 -15.94
C TYR A 600 19.46 24.09 -16.26
N ASP A 601 20.32 24.13 -15.24
CA ASP A 601 21.73 24.50 -15.37
C ASP A 601 22.55 23.23 -15.57
N SER A 602 22.95 23.00 -16.83
CA SER A 602 23.70 21.80 -17.19
C SER A 602 25.13 21.77 -16.63
N GLN A 603 25.72 22.92 -16.29
CA GLN A 603 27.08 23.05 -15.76
C GLN A 603 27.11 22.69 -14.28
N ASN A 604 26.23 23.30 -13.48
CA ASN A 604 26.17 23.09 -12.04
C ASN A 604 25.24 21.95 -11.62
N LYS A 605 24.51 21.35 -12.58
CA LYS A 605 23.49 20.32 -12.34
C LYS A 605 22.41 20.78 -11.37
N LEU A 606 21.96 22.02 -11.56
CA LEU A 606 20.89 22.62 -10.77
C LEU A 606 19.59 22.66 -11.58
N CYS A 607 18.48 22.52 -10.87
CA CYS A 607 17.14 22.47 -11.43
C CYS A 607 16.20 23.41 -10.67
N TRP A 608 15.31 24.08 -11.40
CA TRP A 608 14.24 24.90 -10.83
C TRP A 608 12.90 24.52 -11.45
N LYS A 609 11.91 24.21 -10.61
CA LYS A 609 10.51 24.08 -11.00
C LYS A 609 9.82 25.45 -11.11
N ARG A 610 8.95 25.60 -12.10
CA ARG A 610 8.24 26.84 -12.42
C ARG A 610 6.79 26.58 -12.78
N ARG A 611 5.94 27.58 -12.55
CA ARG A 611 4.51 27.59 -12.88
C ARG A 611 4.16 28.81 -13.73
N GLY A 612 3.12 28.67 -14.53
CA GLY A 612 2.59 29.61 -15.51
C GLY A 612 3.60 29.94 -16.60
N CYS A 613 4.26 28.93 -17.17
CA CYS A 613 5.37 29.16 -18.08
C CYS A 613 4.90 29.59 -19.49
N VAL A 614 5.26 30.81 -19.89
CA VAL A 614 4.96 31.42 -21.19
C VAL A 614 6.27 31.61 -21.96
N ALA A 615 6.55 30.66 -22.87
CA ALA A 615 7.84 30.56 -23.55
C ALA A 615 8.27 31.80 -24.35
N THR A 616 7.31 32.58 -24.86
CA THR A 616 7.59 33.82 -25.61
C THR A 616 8.14 34.94 -24.72
N SER A 617 8.08 34.78 -23.40
CA SER A 617 8.50 35.77 -22.41
C SER A 617 9.72 35.32 -21.60
N PHE A 618 10.35 34.20 -21.97
CA PHE A 618 11.58 33.73 -21.32
C PHE A 618 12.76 34.65 -21.61
N ASP A 619 13.57 34.88 -20.58
CA ASP A 619 14.81 35.65 -20.69
C ASP A 619 15.86 34.89 -21.50
N ASP A 620 16.72 35.62 -22.19
CA ASP A 620 17.86 35.08 -22.94
C ASP A 620 19.06 34.90 -21.99
N ASP A 621 19.35 33.66 -21.61
CA ASP A 621 20.49 33.32 -20.76
C ASP A 621 21.09 31.97 -21.17
N ALA A 622 22.24 32.03 -21.82
CA ALA A 622 22.95 30.85 -22.34
C ALA A 622 23.46 29.88 -21.26
N SER A 623 23.37 30.25 -19.98
CA SER A 623 23.73 29.39 -18.85
C SER A 623 22.65 28.34 -18.54
N TYR A 624 21.42 28.58 -19.01
CA TYR A 624 20.26 27.78 -18.69
C TYR A 624 19.52 27.32 -19.93
N ASP A 625 18.84 26.18 -19.81
CA ASP A 625 17.84 25.73 -20.76
C ASP A 625 16.48 25.62 -20.06
N ALA A 626 15.41 26.07 -20.71
CA ALA A 626 14.05 25.90 -20.21
C ALA A 626 13.35 24.74 -20.94
N TYR A 627 12.56 23.96 -20.21
CA TYR A 627 11.81 22.83 -20.75
C TYR A 627 10.36 22.94 -20.31
N VAL A 628 9.46 23.13 -21.26
CA VAL A 628 8.02 23.27 -20.99
C VAL A 628 7.34 21.95 -21.28
N GLN A 629 6.56 21.45 -20.33
CA GLN A 629 5.76 20.26 -20.52
C GLN A 629 4.75 20.53 -21.63
N GLN A 630 4.70 19.67 -22.63
CA GLN A 630 3.63 19.70 -23.62
C GLN A 630 2.48 18.89 -23.05
N ASP A 631 1.29 19.45 -23.12
CA ASP A 631 0.10 18.63 -22.97
C ASP A 631 0.12 17.68 -24.18
N GLU A 632 -0.20 16.41 -23.96
CA GLU A 632 -0.42 15.48 -25.07
C GLU A 632 -1.66 15.97 -25.82
N GLU A 633 -1.48 16.96 -26.70
CA GLU A 633 -2.53 17.38 -27.64
C GLU A 633 -2.97 16.11 -28.33
N ASP A 634 -4.24 15.74 -28.12
CA ASP A 634 -4.90 14.54 -28.61
C ASP A 634 -4.37 14.19 -30.00
N GLY A 635 -3.40 13.27 -30.08
CA GLY A 635 -2.81 12.77 -31.33
C GLY A 635 -3.80 11.97 -32.17
N ALA A 636 -5.09 12.21 -31.98
CA ALA A 636 -6.24 11.54 -32.56
C ALA A 636 -7.05 12.48 -33.48
N SER A 637 -6.43 13.44 -34.18
CA SER A 637 -7.09 14.02 -35.37
C SER A 637 -6.14 14.75 -36.32
N GLU A 638 -5.20 14.07 -36.97
CA GLU A 638 -4.78 14.49 -38.30
C GLU A 638 -4.97 13.32 -39.27
N GLY A 639 -5.95 13.50 -40.16
CA GLY A 639 -6.38 12.53 -41.13
C GLY A 639 -5.25 12.17 -42.09
N GLY A 640 -4.98 10.87 -42.19
CA GLY A 640 -4.41 10.31 -43.40
C GLY A 640 -5.43 10.48 -44.53
N GLU A 641 -5.17 11.42 -45.43
CA GLU A 641 -5.68 11.35 -46.80
C GLU A 641 -5.18 10.04 -47.41
N ASP A 642 -6.13 9.15 -47.65
CA ASP A 642 -5.98 7.86 -48.33
C ASP A 642 -5.62 8.11 -49.80
N ASP A 643 -4.33 8.04 -50.15
CA ASP A 643 -3.87 7.99 -51.54
C ASP A 643 -3.83 6.54 -52.03
N GLY A 644 -4.98 6.10 -52.52
CA GLY A 644 -5.12 4.77 -53.09
C GLY A 644 -4.08 4.46 -54.17
N SER A 645 -3.27 3.42 -53.95
CA SER A 645 -2.79 2.53 -55.00
C SER A 645 -2.15 1.26 -54.42
N GLY A 646 -2.52 0.09 -54.96
CA GLY A 646 -1.70 -1.12 -54.89
C GLY A 646 -2.30 -2.32 -54.16
N VAL A 647 -3.40 -2.87 -54.69
CA VAL A 647 -3.81 -4.25 -54.43
C VAL A 647 -2.73 -5.20 -54.99
N VAL A 648 -2.04 -5.93 -54.12
CA VAL A 648 -1.37 -7.19 -54.49
C VAL A 648 -1.97 -8.29 -53.63
N VAL A 649 -2.74 -9.13 -54.29
CA VAL A 649 -3.27 -10.40 -53.78
C VAL A 649 -2.08 -11.34 -53.60
N VAL A 650 -1.85 -11.81 -52.37
CA VAL A 650 -1.11 -13.03 -52.12
C VAL A 650 -2.03 -13.96 -51.35
N ASP A 651 -2.48 -14.97 -52.07
CA ASP A 651 -3.15 -16.17 -51.62
C ASP A 651 -2.13 -17.03 -50.87
N ASP A 652 -2.45 -17.48 -49.66
CA ASP A 652 -1.92 -18.73 -49.11
C ASP A 652 -2.81 -19.21 -47.96
N SER A 653 -3.54 -20.27 -48.28
CA SER A 653 -4.28 -21.16 -47.39
C SER A 653 -3.35 -22.05 -46.58
N GLU A 654 -3.64 -22.26 -45.28
CA GLU A 654 -3.97 -23.58 -44.68
C GLU A 654 -3.80 -23.60 -43.14
N GLY A 655 -4.81 -24.16 -42.47
CA GLY A 655 -4.76 -24.76 -41.11
C GLY A 655 -4.88 -23.77 -39.94
N GLY A 656 -5.93 -23.72 -39.12
CA GLY A 656 -6.98 -24.69 -38.82
C GLY A 656 -6.91 -25.09 -37.34
N GLU A 657 -7.64 -24.40 -36.46
CA GLU A 657 -8.17 -24.95 -35.21
C GLU A 657 -9.29 -24.05 -34.63
N LYS A 658 -10.32 -24.69 -34.06
CA LYS A 658 -11.68 -24.19 -33.83
C LYS A 658 -11.86 -23.53 -32.45
N PRO A 659 -12.74 -22.52 -32.29
CA PRO A 659 -13.31 -22.15 -31.00
C PRO A 659 -14.71 -22.76 -30.76
N ILE A 660 -14.99 -22.98 -29.48
CA ILE A 660 -16.20 -23.57 -28.88
C ILE A 660 -17.39 -22.58 -28.97
N PRO A 661 -18.65 -23.04 -29.20
CA PRO A 661 -19.75 -22.15 -29.56
C PRO A 661 -20.51 -21.61 -28.34
N TRP A 662 -20.78 -20.30 -28.39
CA TRP A 662 -21.87 -19.64 -27.67
C TRP A 662 -23.19 -19.83 -28.41
N GLY A 663 -24.28 -20.05 -27.68
CA GLY A 663 -25.62 -19.98 -28.24
C GLY A 663 -26.70 -19.94 -27.17
N MET A 664 -27.44 -18.81 -27.11
CA MET A 664 -28.91 -18.72 -27.04
C MET A 664 -29.38 -17.25 -26.99
N PRO A 665 -30.65 -16.93 -27.34
CA PRO A 665 -30.90 -16.11 -28.52
C PRO A 665 -31.56 -14.74 -28.28
N LEU A 666 -31.45 -13.90 -29.32
CA LEU A 666 -32.17 -12.64 -29.53
C LEU A 666 -33.68 -12.86 -29.67
N GLY A 667 -34.45 -12.15 -28.84
CA GLY A 667 -35.88 -11.91 -29.02
C GLY A 667 -36.12 -10.44 -29.41
N VAL A 668 -36.66 -10.25 -30.61
CA VAL A 668 -37.10 -8.95 -31.16
C VAL A 668 -38.45 -8.56 -30.55
N GLY A 669 -38.55 -7.31 -30.08
CA GLY A 669 -39.81 -6.67 -29.69
C GLY A 669 -39.75 -5.16 -29.97
N ILE A 670 -40.41 -4.75 -31.04
CA ILE A 670 -40.52 -3.38 -31.56
C ILE A 670 -41.62 -2.64 -30.77
N GLY A 671 -41.38 -1.38 -30.39
CA GLY A 671 -42.47 -0.43 -30.16
C GLY A 671 -42.19 0.76 -29.23
N GLY A 672 -42.06 1.95 -29.81
CA GLY A 672 -42.79 3.12 -29.31
C GLY A 672 -42.02 4.24 -28.61
N SER A 673 -41.67 5.25 -29.41
CA SER A 673 -41.87 6.69 -29.15
C SER A 673 -41.17 7.42 -28.00
N VAL A 674 -40.32 8.36 -28.44
CA VAL A 674 -39.76 9.51 -27.71
C VAL A 674 -40.86 10.46 -27.22
N LEU A 675 -40.75 10.92 -25.96
CA LEU A 675 -41.26 12.24 -25.57
C LEU A 675 -40.41 12.81 -24.41
N ILE A 676 -39.83 13.98 -24.68
CA ILE A 676 -39.14 14.86 -23.74
C ILE A 676 -40.19 15.56 -22.86
N GLY A 677 -39.93 15.63 -21.55
CA GLY A 677 -40.77 16.40 -20.64
C GLY A 677 -40.19 16.47 -19.23
N ALA A 678 -39.43 17.52 -18.96
CA ALA A 678 -39.05 17.93 -17.61
C ALA A 678 -40.28 18.48 -16.86
N VAL A 679 -40.54 17.98 -15.64
CA VAL A 679 -41.33 18.69 -14.63
C VAL A 679 -40.74 18.40 -13.25
N ALA A 680 -40.10 19.42 -12.68
CA ALA A 680 -39.82 19.52 -11.25
C ALA A 680 -41.03 20.15 -10.56
N ALA A 681 -41.58 19.51 -9.53
CA ALA A 681 -42.48 20.16 -8.59
C ALA A 681 -42.42 19.51 -7.19
N PHE A 682 -41.85 20.29 -6.27
CA PHE A 682 -42.30 20.52 -4.89
C PHE A 682 -42.69 19.31 -4.02
N TRP A 683 -41.92 19.11 -2.94
CA TRP A 683 -42.52 18.90 -1.62
C TRP A 683 -41.85 19.76 -0.55
N LYS A 684 -42.72 20.42 0.22
CA LYS A 684 -42.45 21.35 1.31
C LYS A 684 -42.97 20.69 2.58
N ARG A 685 -42.12 20.33 3.54
CA ARG A 685 -42.51 20.07 4.95
C ARG A 685 -41.40 20.61 5.86
N ARG A 686 -41.69 21.74 6.52
CA ARG A 686 -42.13 21.85 7.93
C ARG A 686 -40.99 21.56 8.91
N ALA A 687 -40.26 22.64 9.20
CA ALA A 687 -39.56 22.80 10.46
C ALA A 687 -40.61 22.98 11.59
N SER A 688 -40.55 22.13 12.59
CA SER A 688 -41.09 22.38 13.92
C SER A 688 -39.93 22.28 14.90
N GLY A 689 -39.60 23.42 15.51
CA GLY A 689 -38.49 23.55 16.42
C GLY A 689 -38.67 22.82 17.75
N ARG A 690 -37.54 22.59 18.41
CA ARG A 690 -37.44 22.62 19.87
C ARG A 690 -36.11 23.28 20.23
N GLN A 691 -36.21 24.47 20.81
CA GLN A 691 -35.19 25.04 21.67
C GLN A 691 -35.10 24.18 22.94
N GLY A 692 -33.88 23.85 23.34
CA GLY A 692 -33.53 23.33 24.66
C GLY A 692 -32.11 23.78 24.98
N LEU A 693 -31.99 24.61 26.01
CA LEU A 693 -30.79 25.31 26.48
C LEU A 693 -29.95 24.43 27.42
N LEU A 694 -28.64 24.72 27.40
CA LEU A 694 -27.65 24.66 28.49
C LEU A 694 -27.05 23.30 28.90
N GLY A 695 -25.71 23.27 28.87
CA GLY A 695 -24.82 22.23 29.37
C GLY A 695 -23.53 22.19 28.57
#